data_AF-A0A0H5DFN5-F1
#
_entry.id   AF-A0A0H5DFN5-F1
#
_cell.length_a   1.000
_cell.length_b   1.000
_cell.length_c   1.000
_cell.angle_alpha   90.00
_cell.angle_beta   90.00
_cell.angle_gamma   90.00
#
_symmetry.space_group_name_H-M   'P 1'
#
loop_
_entity.id
_entity.type
_entity.pdbx_description
1 polymer ?
#
loop_
_entity_poly.entity_id
_entity_poly.type
_entity_poly.pdbx_seq_one_letter_code
_entity_poly.pdbx_strand_id
1 'polypeptide(L)'
;MLFGLDGVEIGLIIVFFCLFGGILSGFPVAFAIGGAGVISFGIIAALDSAGILIHQAIDTSSQAYRDLLATGVKTDAVSVFRYPDLPRIGEPVFPQGWEVAMDRNISFIVNRMNERVLAGASIETLLAVLMFVLMGITLERSKIANDLLTTMARVFGPLPGGLAVSIVVVGAFLAASTGIVGATVVTMGLLALPTMLRNNYSPELATGVIAASGTLGQIIPPSIVIVLLGTLAGDLYSTAQETRAQEFGCSDALTYLGEPAVVSVGTLFQAALLPGIMLALLYALYAFGYAMLNPSKAPAVVLEGGTGEPITRGEGLTWFLGVPVAIIAGAMLLGQVNLIGSQNVNVSAFSDAGQTASLRTNVGEDCKAAMIDLHGQEAWDTAVAEQEAIDAAGGVAEATKLTEEELEAARIAKIEAAAPIGTGLTVLMVMAGLVLAVGRGVSPSADPKPLIIGAIGVLLIALVDVVAIAPTTSPGVTVLLIALPTLLVLYGCKAAAARCAKNDLIRVVFPPLVLIVAVLGSILGGITNPTPAAALGAGGAIMLAAYRKLQDQGKSGKIIIWATFAVAICILVGVNFDLRINGQEGVSAETVIAFGVAYGAYIFALFGLIYGCWVLFKGGVLTPVVRETAKVTSMVFTILIGSQLLNLVVISFGGEHYIQQFLKSFDSELKVFLIVMVVLFILGFVLDFLEIIYIVIPIVGPVIYGGSFDPKWVTIMVAVNLQTSFLTPPFGFALFYLRGVAPKEVTTGHIYRGILPFVLIQVVGLGILWTFPSIVTIVPALIPN
;
A
#
# COMPACT_ATOMS: atom_id res chain seq x y z
N MET A 1 36.25 -18.67 -23.19
CA MET A 1 35.55 -19.47 -22.16
C MET A 1 36.52 -19.81 -21.06
N LEU A 2 36.34 -19.23 -19.88
CA LEU A 2 37.13 -19.52 -18.68
C LEU A 2 36.29 -20.49 -17.83
N PHE A 3 36.87 -21.63 -17.43
CA PHE A 3 36.15 -22.72 -16.72
C PHE A 3 34.94 -23.35 -17.46
N GLY A 4 34.83 -23.18 -18.78
CA GLY A 4 33.70 -23.69 -19.56
C GLY A 4 32.41 -22.85 -19.44
N LEU A 5 32.50 -21.69 -18.77
CA LEU A 5 31.41 -20.74 -18.63
C LEU A 5 31.50 -19.65 -19.69
N ASP A 6 30.34 -19.13 -20.05
CA ASP A 6 30.18 -17.99 -20.95
C ASP A 6 30.70 -16.70 -20.30
N GLY A 7 31.21 -15.77 -21.11
CA GLY A 7 31.74 -14.49 -20.61
C GLY A 7 30.71 -13.71 -19.78
N VAL A 8 29.43 -13.79 -20.12
CA VAL A 8 28.32 -13.15 -19.39
C VAL A 8 28.05 -13.82 -18.05
N GLU A 9 28.09 -15.16 -17.98
CA GLU A 9 27.94 -15.91 -16.73
C GLU A 9 29.04 -15.56 -15.72
N ILE A 10 30.28 -15.48 -16.19
CA ILE A 10 31.41 -15.08 -15.35
C ILE A 10 31.25 -13.64 -14.89
N GLY A 11 30.77 -12.75 -15.77
CA GLY A 11 30.41 -11.38 -15.41
C GLY A 11 29.38 -11.32 -14.27
N LEU A 12 28.29 -12.09 -14.37
CA LEU A 12 27.28 -12.20 -13.31
C LEU A 12 27.86 -12.74 -12.00
N ILE A 13 28.74 -13.74 -12.07
CA ILE A 13 29.43 -14.30 -10.88
C ILE A 13 30.34 -13.26 -10.23
N ILE A 14 31.10 -12.49 -11.01
CA ILE A 14 31.96 -11.41 -10.51
C ILE A 14 31.10 -10.36 -9.80
N VAL A 15 30.02 -9.90 -10.44
CA VAL A 15 29.07 -8.95 -9.86
C VAL A 15 28.50 -9.49 -8.54
N PHE A 16 28.07 -10.76 -8.52
CA PHE A 16 27.56 -11.42 -7.33
C PHE A 16 28.60 -11.43 -6.20
N PHE A 17 29.83 -11.87 -6.46
CA PHE A 17 30.86 -11.90 -5.41
C PHE A 17 31.28 -10.50 -4.94
N CYS A 18 31.35 -9.51 -5.82
CA CYS A 18 31.62 -8.13 -5.44
C CYS A 18 30.50 -7.56 -4.55
N LEU A 19 29.24 -7.81 -4.92
CA LEU A 19 28.08 -7.38 -4.15
C LEU A 19 28.03 -8.05 -2.78
N PHE A 20 28.11 -9.38 -2.74
CA PHE A 20 28.07 -10.15 -1.50
C PHE A 20 29.27 -9.87 -0.62
N GLY A 21 30.48 -9.76 -1.19
CA GLY A 21 31.67 -9.37 -0.45
C GLY A 21 31.53 -7.98 0.17
N GLY A 22 30.97 -7.01 -0.57
CA GLY A 22 30.68 -5.67 -0.09
C GLY A 22 29.68 -5.68 1.08
N ILE A 23 28.59 -6.42 0.96
CA ILE A 23 27.53 -6.49 1.99
C ILE A 23 28.03 -7.24 3.25
N LEU A 24 28.69 -8.39 3.07
CA LEU A 24 29.21 -9.20 4.19
C LEU A 24 30.36 -8.53 4.94
N SER A 25 31.06 -7.57 4.32
CA SER A 25 32.09 -6.79 5.00
C SER A 25 31.54 -5.86 6.09
N GLY A 26 30.22 -5.70 6.19
CA GLY A 26 29.57 -4.78 7.12
C GLY A 26 29.62 -3.32 6.66
N PHE A 27 30.06 -3.07 5.43
CA PHE A 27 29.98 -1.75 4.81
C PHE A 27 28.52 -1.37 4.59
N PRO A 28 28.12 -0.09 4.75
CA PRO A 28 26.72 0.29 4.55
C PRO A 28 26.28 -0.07 3.13
N VAL A 29 25.21 -0.85 3.03
CA VAL A 29 24.85 -1.55 1.78
C VAL A 29 24.64 -0.57 0.62
N ALA A 30 24.08 0.59 0.90
CA ALA A 30 23.89 1.65 -0.08
C ALA A 30 25.17 1.99 -0.87
N PHE A 31 26.33 2.01 -0.20
CA PHE A 31 27.62 2.23 -0.85
C PHE A 31 28.24 0.93 -1.37
N ALA A 32 27.98 -0.21 -0.72
CA ALA A 32 28.45 -1.52 -1.17
C ALA A 32 27.91 -1.85 -2.58
N ILE A 33 26.65 -1.51 -2.88
CA ILE A 33 26.04 -1.74 -4.19
C ILE A 33 26.76 -0.93 -5.29
N GLY A 34 26.91 0.38 -5.08
CA GLY A 34 27.60 1.25 -6.05
C GLY A 34 29.06 0.87 -6.22
N GLY A 35 29.76 0.59 -5.11
CA GLY A 35 31.14 0.11 -5.13
C GLY A 35 31.29 -1.24 -5.83
N ALA A 36 30.37 -2.18 -5.62
CA ALA A 36 30.33 -3.45 -6.32
C ALA A 36 30.14 -3.26 -7.83
N GLY A 37 29.28 -2.32 -8.26
CA GLY A 37 29.12 -1.97 -9.67
C GLY A 37 30.43 -1.48 -10.28
N VAL A 38 31.10 -0.52 -9.65
CA VAL A 38 32.37 0.04 -10.15
C VAL A 38 33.50 -1.01 -10.18
N ILE A 39 33.65 -1.77 -9.10
CA ILE A 39 34.72 -2.78 -8.98
C ILE A 39 34.47 -3.93 -9.97
N SER A 40 33.24 -4.44 -10.05
CA SER A 40 32.91 -5.51 -10.99
C SER A 40 33.09 -5.07 -12.44
N PHE A 41 32.65 -3.86 -12.81
CA PHE A 41 32.89 -3.31 -14.14
C PHE A 41 34.38 -3.24 -14.46
N GLY A 42 35.21 -2.74 -13.54
CA GLY A 42 36.66 -2.68 -13.73
C GLY A 42 37.30 -4.06 -13.92
N ILE A 43 36.88 -5.06 -13.13
CA ILE A 43 37.35 -6.44 -13.28
C ILE A 43 36.93 -7.02 -14.63
N ILE A 44 35.66 -6.86 -15.02
CA ILE A 44 35.12 -7.36 -16.28
C ILE A 44 35.82 -6.70 -17.46
N ALA A 45 36.00 -5.37 -17.45
CA ALA A 45 36.72 -4.63 -18.48
C ALA A 45 38.19 -5.07 -18.61
N ALA A 46 38.88 -5.31 -17.49
CA ALA A 46 40.25 -5.82 -17.51
C ALA A 46 40.33 -7.24 -18.10
N LEU A 47 39.37 -8.10 -17.80
CA LEU A 47 39.33 -9.47 -18.33
C LEU A 47 38.90 -9.53 -19.80
N ASP A 48 37.98 -8.68 -20.22
CA ASP A 48 37.53 -8.54 -21.61
C ASP A 48 38.64 -7.97 -22.50
N SER A 49 39.33 -6.91 -22.07
CA SER A 49 40.49 -6.35 -22.78
C SER A 49 41.68 -7.32 -22.87
N ALA A 50 41.81 -8.24 -21.92
CA ALA A 50 42.77 -9.34 -21.96
C ALA A 50 42.35 -10.49 -22.90
N GLY A 51 41.15 -10.43 -23.52
CA GLY A 51 40.59 -11.47 -24.38
C GLY A 51 40.17 -12.74 -23.64
N ILE A 52 40.01 -12.67 -22.32
CA ILE A 52 39.72 -13.82 -21.44
C ILE A 52 38.20 -14.08 -21.39
N LEU A 53 37.41 -13.00 -21.36
CA LEU A 53 35.96 -13.05 -21.40
C LEU A 53 35.49 -13.05 -22.85
N ILE A 54 34.76 -14.10 -23.23
CA ILE A 54 34.18 -14.24 -24.57
C ILE A 54 32.73 -14.67 -24.38
N HIS A 55 31.80 -13.93 -24.98
CA HIS A 55 30.38 -14.25 -25.04
C HIS A 55 30.10 -15.18 -26.24
N GLN A 56 29.34 -16.25 -26.02
CA GLN A 56 28.89 -17.19 -27.05
C GLN A 56 27.51 -16.79 -27.57
N ALA A 57 27.49 -15.88 -28.54
CA ALA A 57 26.26 -15.46 -29.20
C ALA A 57 25.82 -16.47 -30.27
N ILE A 58 24.52 -16.51 -30.59
CA ILE A 58 24.00 -17.31 -31.71
C ILE A 58 24.49 -16.69 -33.02
N ASP A 59 24.98 -17.52 -33.94
CA ASP A 59 25.34 -17.09 -35.27
C ASP A 59 24.09 -16.80 -36.11
N THR A 60 23.68 -15.53 -36.12
CA THR A 60 22.53 -15.02 -36.90
C THR A 60 22.77 -15.09 -38.41
N SER A 61 24.01 -15.26 -38.87
CA SER A 61 24.35 -15.41 -40.29
C SER A 61 24.24 -16.86 -40.78
N SER A 62 24.11 -17.82 -39.84
CA SER A 62 24.07 -19.24 -40.15
C SER A 62 22.80 -19.63 -40.92
N GLN A 63 22.93 -20.64 -41.80
CA GLN A 63 21.78 -21.19 -42.52
C GLN A 63 20.75 -21.78 -41.55
N ALA A 64 21.21 -22.44 -40.47
CA ALA A 64 20.34 -23.01 -39.44
C ALA A 64 19.46 -21.95 -38.74
N TYR A 65 20.00 -20.75 -38.48
CA TYR A 65 19.21 -19.65 -37.93
C TYR A 65 18.16 -19.14 -38.92
N ARG A 66 18.54 -18.98 -40.20
CA ARG A 66 17.60 -18.57 -41.25
C ARG A 66 16.49 -19.59 -41.50
N ASP A 67 16.83 -20.88 -41.45
CA ASP A 67 15.86 -21.97 -41.59
C ASP A 67 14.89 -21.97 -40.41
N LEU A 68 15.36 -21.70 -39.17
CA LEU A 68 14.51 -21.55 -38.00
C LEU A 68 13.53 -20.37 -38.15
N LEU A 69 14.00 -19.21 -38.59
CA LEU A 69 13.12 -18.06 -38.85
C LEU A 69 12.10 -18.37 -39.95
N ALA A 70 12.47 -19.15 -40.96
CA ALA A 70 11.56 -19.57 -42.03
C ALA A 70 10.42 -20.49 -41.53
N THR A 71 10.56 -21.13 -40.37
CA THR A 71 9.47 -21.87 -39.72
C THR A 71 8.44 -20.98 -39.01
N GLY A 72 8.65 -19.65 -39.01
CA GLY A 72 7.75 -18.68 -38.38
C GLY A 72 8.13 -18.31 -36.95
N VAL A 73 9.28 -18.78 -36.44
CA VAL A 73 9.80 -18.38 -35.13
C VAL A 73 10.31 -16.95 -35.19
N LYS A 74 9.82 -16.08 -34.30
CA LYS A 74 10.27 -14.68 -34.20
C LYS A 74 11.67 -14.60 -33.61
N THR A 75 12.44 -13.58 -34.03
CA THR A 75 13.83 -13.37 -33.60
C THR A 75 13.99 -13.31 -32.09
N ASP A 76 13.04 -12.69 -31.39
CA ASP A 76 13.09 -12.48 -29.94
C ASP A 76 12.83 -13.76 -29.13
N ALA A 77 12.25 -14.78 -29.77
CA ALA A 77 12.04 -16.10 -29.18
C ALA A 77 13.26 -17.04 -29.35
N VAL A 78 14.24 -16.63 -30.17
CA VAL A 78 15.45 -17.44 -30.40
C VAL A 78 16.49 -17.12 -29.33
N SER A 79 16.73 -18.08 -28.44
CA SER A 79 17.76 -17.97 -27.40
C SER A 79 18.63 -19.21 -27.32
N VAL A 80 19.81 -19.06 -26.73
CA VAL A 80 20.79 -20.14 -26.54
C VAL A 80 20.20 -21.29 -25.69
N PHE A 81 19.26 -20.96 -24.81
CA PHE A 81 18.59 -21.92 -23.94
C PHE A 81 17.49 -22.71 -24.64
N ARG A 82 16.71 -22.06 -25.52
CA ARG A 82 15.60 -22.69 -26.23
C ARG A 82 16.07 -23.51 -27.43
N TYR A 83 17.13 -23.05 -28.10
CA TYR A 83 17.72 -23.70 -29.28
C TYR A 83 19.22 -23.93 -29.08
N PRO A 84 19.62 -24.90 -28.23
CA PRO A 84 21.03 -25.10 -27.89
C PRO A 84 21.88 -25.57 -29.07
N ASP A 85 21.26 -26.20 -30.08
CA ASP A 85 21.90 -26.79 -31.26
C ASP A 85 22.28 -25.78 -32.35
N LEU A 86 21.87 -24.51 -32.21
CA LEU A 86 22.25 -23.47 -33.16
C LEU A 86 23.75 -23.19 -33.11
N PRO A 87 24.41 -22.94 -34.26
CA PRO A 87 25.80 -22.54 -34.31
C PRO A 87 26.05 -21.27 -33.50
N ARG A 88 27.19 -21.20 -32.80
CA ARG A 88 27.55 -20.07 -31.93
C ARG A 88 28.85 -19.43 -32.39
N ILE A 89 28.94 -18.12 -32.23
CA ILE A 89 30.12 -17.32 -32.49
C ILE A 89 30.60 -16.66 -31.19
N GLY A 90 31.92 -16.64 -31.02
CA GLY A 90 32.56 -15.98 -29.89
C GLY A 90 32.73 -14.49 -30.16
N GLU A 91 32.07 -13.66 -29.37
CA GLU A 91 32.18 -12.20 -29.42
C GLU A 91 32.78 -11.66 -28.11
N PRO A 92 33.45 -10.49 -28.13
CA PRO A 92 33.79 -9.77 -26.90
C PRO A 92 32.54 -9.48 -26.07
N VAL A 93 32.68 -9.49 -24.76
CA VAL A 93 31.58 -9.17 -23.85
C VAL A 93 31.18 -7.70 -23.99
N PHE A 94 32.12 -6.83 -24.35
CA PHE A 94 31.85 -5.46 -24.81
C PHE A 94 32.12 -5.31 -26.32
N PRO A 95 31.09 -5.44 -27.19
CA PRO A 95 31.28 -5.43 -28.64
C PRO A 95 31.96 -4.17 -29.21
N GLN A 96 31.79 -3.02 -28.55
CA GLN A 96 32.37 -1.73 -28.93
C GLN A 96 33.54 -1.29 -28.03
N GLY A 97 34.06 -2.19 -27.20
CA GLY A 97 35.08 -1.87 -26.18
C GLY A 97 34.49 -1.35 -24.88
N TRP A 98 35.28 -1.45 -23.81
CA TRP A 98 34.87 -1.08 -22.45
C TRP A 98 34.76 0.44 -22.27
N GLU A 99 35.50 1.24 -23.04
CA GLU A 99 35.44 2.71 -23.00
C GLU A 99 34.07 3.22 -23.43
N VAL A 100 33.55 2.70 -24.55
CA VAL A 100 32.22 3.05 -25.06
C VAL A 100 31.14 2.56 -24.10
N ALA A 101 31.30 1.37 -23.53
CA ALA A 101 30.39 0.87 -22.50
C ALA A 101 30.39 1.78 -21.26
N MET A 102 31.55 2.29 -20.83
CA MET A 102 31.68 3.22 -19.72
C MET A 102 31.01 4.57 -20.02
N ASP A 103 31.25 5.17 -21.19
CA ASP A 103 30.64 6.44 -21.57
C ASP A 103 29.11 6.33 -21.65
N ARG A 104 28.62 5.22 -22.21
CA ARG A 104 27.19 4.90 -22.26
C ARG A 104 26.61 4.75 -20.86
N ASN A 105 27.29 4.01 -19.98
CA ASN A 105 26.85 3.82 -18.60
C ASN A 105 26.80 5.16 -17.84
N ILE A 106 27.86 5.98 -17.90
CA ILE A 106 27.89 7.30 -17.25
C ILE A 106 26.74 8.18 -17.76
N SER A 107 26.52 8.22 -19.07
CA SER A 107 25.41 8.98 -19.68
C SER A 107 24.05 8.50 -19.18
N PHE A 108 23.82 7.19 -19.14
CA PHE A 108 22.56 6.63 -18.63
C PHE A 108 22.39 6.83 -17.13
N ILE A 109 23.47 6.79 -16.35
CA ILE A 109 23.42 7.08 -14.90
C ILE A 109 22.91 8.50 -14.69
N VAL A 110 23.48 9.48 -15.40
CA VAL A 110 23.05 10.88 -15.28
C VAL A 110 21.57 11.04 -15.66
N ASN A 111 21.14 10.44 -16.77
CA ASN A 111 19.74 10.51 -17.20
C ASN A 111 18.80 9.82 -16.21
N ARG A 112 19.10 8.57 -15.79
CA ARG A 112 18.30 7.85 -14.79
C ARG A 112 18.29 8.54 -13.43
N MET A 113 19.38 9.20 -13.02
CA MET A 113 19.38 10.00 -11.79
C MET A 113 18.46 11.21 -11.94
N ASN A 114 18.49 11.90 -13.08
CA ASN A 114 17.60 13.02 -13.32
C ASN A 114 16.12 12.58 -13.30
N GLU A 115 15.79 11.51 -14.02
CA GLU A 115 14.44 10.97 -14.11
C GLU A 115 13.95 10.34 -12.79
N ARG A 116 14.77 9.50 -12.14
CA ARG A 116 14.31 8.70 -10.99
C ARG A 116 14.55 9.35 -9.62
N VAL A 117 15.45 10.32 -9.52
CA VAL A 117 15.85 10.93 -8.23
C VAL A 117 15.46 12.41 -8.14
N LEU A 118 15.69 13.19 -9.21
CA LEU A 118 15.65 14.65 -9.14
C LEU A 118 14.34 15.27 -9.67
N ALA A 119 13.80 14.76 -10.79
CA ALA A 119 12.81 15.51 -11.56
C ALA A 119 11.66 14.67 -12.18
N GLY A 120 11.57 13.35 -11.94
CA GLY A 120 10.49 12.52 -12.50
C GLY A 120 9.45 12.03 -11.49
N ALA A 121 8.45 11.31 -12.00
CA ALA A 121 7.27 10.85 -11.25
C ALA A 121 7.58 9.98 -10.02
N SER A 122 8.73 9.28 -10.04
CA SER A 122 9.21 8.52 -8.89
C SER A 122 9.43 9.40 -7.65
N ILE A 123 9.72 10.71 -7.81
CA ILE A 123 9.92 11.61 -6.67
C ILE A 123 8.66 11.75 -5.81
N GLU A 124 7.47 11.72 -6.43
CA GLU A 124 6.21 11.79 -5.70
C GLU A 124 6.05 10.57 -4.80
N THR A 125 6.40 9.39 -5.31
CA THR A 125 6.32 8.13 -4.58
C THR A 125 7.38 8.03 -3.48
N LEU A 126 8.60 8.52 -3.72
CA LEU A 126 9.65 8.62 -2.70
C LEU A 126 9.30 9.64 -1.61
N LEU A 127 8.60 10.73 -1.94
CA LEU A 127 8.08 11.68 -0.97
C LEU A 127 6.99 11.04 -0.09
N ALA A 128 6.15 10.17 -0.65
CA ALA A 128 5.20 9.38 0.13
C ALA A 128 5.93 8.49 1.15
N VAL A 129 7.00 7.80 0.75
CA VAL A 129 7.84 7.00 1.66
C VAL A 129 8.39 7.87 2.79
N LEU A 130 8.94 9.06 2.49
CA LEU A 130 9.43 10.00 3.51
C LEU A 130 8.33 10.38 4.51
N MET A 131 7.13 10.72 4.02
CA MET A 131 6.02 11.12 4.88
C MET A 131 5.47 9.97 5.74
N PHE A 132 5.41 8.74 5.21
CA PHE A 132 5.04 7.56 5.99
C PHE A 132 6.08 7.23 7.06
N VAL A 133 7.37 7.30 6.72
CA VAL A 133 8.47 7.14 7.68
C VAL A 133 8.37 8.19 8.78
N LEU A 134 8.12 9.45 8.43
CA LEU A 134 7.95 10.54 9.38
C LEU A 134 6.76 10.30 10.32
N MET A 135 5.62 9.87 9.78
CA MET A 135 4.42 9.51 10.54
C MET A 135 4.75 8.41 11.56
N GLY A 136 5.34 7.31 11.09
CA GLY A 136 5.69 6.16 11.93
C GLY A 136 6.64 6.50 13.07
N ILE A 137 7.76 7.15 12.74
CA ILE A 137 8.77 7.54 13.74
C ILE A 137 8.17 8.54 14.74
N THR A 138 7.27 9.43 14.31
CA THR A 138 6.57 10.35 15.21
C THR A 138 5.69 9.61 16.22
N LEU A 139 4.91 8.62 15.77
CA LEU A 139 4.08 7.79 16.65
C LEU A 139 4.91 6.93 17.61
N GLU A 140 6.03 6.39 17.12
CA GLU A 140 6.95 5.61 17.92
C GLU A 140 7.64 6.45 19.02
N ARG A 141 8.26 7.58 18.64
CA ARG A 141 9.01 8.47 19.55
C ARG A 141 8.12 9.21 20.54
N SER A 142 6.82 9.32 20.26
CA SER A 142 5.82 9.90 21.18
C SER A 142 5.28 8.90 22.21
N LYS A 143 5.88 7.69 22.31
CA LYS A 143 5.50 6.61 23.24
C LYS A 143 4.10 6.05 23.00
N ILE A 144 3.43 6.37 21.90
CA ILE A 144 2.07 5.88 21.59
C ILE A 144 2.09 4.35 21.50
N ALA A 145 3.14 3.80 20.90
CA ALA A 145 3.43 2.37 20.89
C ALA A 145 3.41 1.72 22.30
N ASN A 146 4.05 2.34 23.28
CA ASN A 146 4.12 1.80 24.64
C ASN A 146 2.74 1.78 25.33
N ASP A 147 1.95 2.83 25.13
CA ASP A 147 0.60 2.90 25.71
C ASP A 147 -0.34 1.91 25.01
N LEU A 148 -0.21 1.75 23.69
CA LEU A 148 -0.95 0.74 22.92
C LEU A 148 -0.62 -0.66 23.44
N LEU A 149 0.66 -0.98 23.62
CA LEU A 149 1.11 -2.26 24.16
C LEU A 149 0.54 -2.54 25.54
N THR A 150 0.73 -1.61 26.48
CA THR A 150 0.27 -1.78 27.86
C THR A 150 -1.25 -1.84 27.96
N THR A 151 -1.96 -1.12 27.11
CA THR A 151 -3.43 -1.13 27.10
C THR A 151 -3.98 -2.40 26.45
N MET A 152 -3.39 -2.86 25.35
CA MET A 152 -3.76 -4.16 24.76
C MET A 152 -3.40 -5.32 25.67
N ALA A 153 -2.25 -5.26 26.34
CA ALA A 153 -1.86 -6.24 27.34
C ALA A 153 -2.88 -6.31 28.50
N ARG A 154 -3.51 -5.18 28.89
CA ARG A 154 -4.61 -5.19 29.88
C ARG A 154 -5.88 -5.83 29.34
N VAL A 155 -6.20 -5.63 28.06
CA VAL A 155 -7.41 -6.19 27.42
C VAL A 155 -7.31 -7.70 27.24
N PHE A 156 -6.23 -8.18 26.63
CA PHE A 156 -6.09 -9.61 26.33
C PHE A 156 -5.35 -10.38 27.42
N GLY A 157 -4.62 -9.73 28.32
CA GLY A 157 -3.81 -10.34 29.38
C GLY A 157 -4.52 -11.42 30.23
N PRO A 158 -5.80 -11.25 30.62
CA PRO A 158 -6.53 -12.28 31.37
C PRO A 158 -6.71 -13.61 30.62
N LEU A 159 -6.53 -13.62 29.30
CA LEU A 159 -6.59 -14.84 28.49
C LEU A 159 -5.22 -15.52 28.43
N PRO A 160 -5.16 -16.87 28.41
CA PRO A 160 -3.92 -17.60 28.12
C PRO A 160 -3.29 -17.12 26.81
N GLY A 161 -2.00 -16.79 26.81
CA GLY A 161 -1.31 -16.22 25.65
C GLY A 161 -1.71 -14.78 25.29
N GLY A 162 -2.51 -14.12 26.14
CA GLY A 162 -3.05 -12.79 25.88
C GLY A 162 -2.01 -11.73 25.54
N LEU A 163 -0.87 -11.75 26.22
CA LEU A 163 0.22 -10.80 25.96
C LEU A 163 0.84 -11.01 24.56
N ALA A 164 0.92 -12.25 24.09
CA ALA A 164 1.41 -12.56 22.75
C ALA A 164 0.42 -12.07 21.67
N VAL A 165 -0.88 -12.30 21.87
CA VAL A 165 -1.93 -11.77 20.97
C VAL A 165 -1.90 -10.24 20.93
N SER A 166 -1.74 -9.59 22.08
CA SER A 166 -1.57 -8.13 22.15
C SER A 166 -0.38 -7.62 21.35
N ILE A 167 0.75 -8.35 21.37
CA ILE A 167 1.93 -7.99 20.58
C ILE A 167 1.64 -8.10 19.09
N VAL A 168 0.96 -9.16 18.64
CA VAL A 168 0.57 -9.31 17.22
C VAL A 168 -0.35 -8.16 16.79
N VAL A 169 -1.37 -7.85 17.59
CA VAL A 169 -2.33 -6.78 17.28
C VAL A 169 -1.65 -5.41 17.27
N VAL A 170 -0.87 -5.08 18.31
CA VAL A 170 -0.18 -3.79 18.39
C VAL A 170 0.91 -3.69 17.33
N GLY A 171 1.63 -4.77 17.06
CA GLY A 171 2.61 -4.80 16.00
C GLY A 171 1.96 -4.66 14.63
N ALA A 172 0.77 -5.23 14.36
CA ALA A 172 0.04 -4.97 13.13
C ALA A 172 -0.30 -3.47 12.96
N PHE A 173 -0.80 -2.81 14.00
CA PHE A 173 -1.10 -1.36 13.97
C PHE A 173 0.16 -0.49 13.83
N LEU A 174 1.21 -0.78 14.60
CA LEU A 174 2.45 -0.02 14.57
C LEU A 174 3.21 -0.25 13.27
N ALA A 175 3.22 -1.48 12.77
CA ALA A 175 3.92 -1.79 11.54
C ALA A 175 3.20 -1.18 10.32
N ALA A 176 1.86 -1.09 10.33
CA ALA A 176 1.09 -0.32 9.35
C ALA A 176 1.46 1.17 9.34
N SER A 177 1.85 1.74 10.48
CA SER A 177 2.19 3.18 10.55
C SER A 177 3.65 3.50 10.28
N THR A 178 4.56 2.54 10.48
CA THR A 178 6.02 2.76 10.36
C THR A 178 6.60 2.23 9.07
N GLY A 179 6.13 1.09 8.56
CA GLY A 179 6.70 0.43 7.38
C GLY A 179 8.17 0.00 7.51
N ILE A 180 8.80 0.22 8.68
CA ILE A 180 10.21 -0.10 8.95
C ILE A 180 10.26 -1.28 9.91
N VAL A 181 10.46 -2.46 9.34
CA VAL A 181 10.48 -3.72 10.08
C VAL A 181 11.54 -3.73 11.17
N GLY A 182 12.78 -3.33 10.83
CA GLY A 182 13.88 -3.41 11.79
C GLY A 182 13.69 -2.55 13.03
N ALA A 183 13.27 -1.30 12.85
CA ALA A 183 12.96 -0.40 13.95
C ALA A 183 11.82 -0.96 14.82
N THR A 184 10.76 -1.49 14.20
CA THR A 184 9.62 -2.07 14.93
C THR A 184 10.04 -3.29 15.75
N VAL A 185 10.82 -4.21 15.18
CA VAL A 185 11.31 -5.39 15.89
C VAL A 185 12.22 -5.00 17.06
N VAL A 186 13.11 -4.02 16.85
CA VAL A 186 14.00 -3.48 17.90
C VAL A 186 13.18 -2.85 19.03
N THR A 187 12.22 -1.99 18.71
CA THR A 187 11.41 -1.28 19.70
C THR A 187 10.50 -2.22 20.46
N MET A 188 9.83 -3.15 19.77
CA MET A 188 9.04 -4.20 20.41
C MET A 188 9.91 -5.16 21.23
N GLY A 189 11.13 -5.45 20.76
CA GLY A 189 12.11 -6.22 21.52
C GLY A 189 12.53 -5.53 22.81
N LEU A 190 12.78 -4.22 22.80
CA LEU A 190 13.16 -3.46 24.00
C LEU A 190 12.00 -3.28 24.99
N LEU A 191 10.76 -3.16 24.49
CA LEU A 191 9.59 -2.87 25.32
C LEU A 191 8.85 -4.14 25.79
N ALA A 192 8.59 -5.06 24.86
CA ALA A 192 7.71 -6.21 25.10
C ALA A 192 8.47 -7.44 25.59
N LEU A 193 9.67 -7.74 25.08
CA LEU A 193 10.41 -8.94 25.45
C LEU A 193 10.71 -9.01 26.97
N PRO A 194 11.22 -7.95 27.64
CA PRO A 194 11.45 -8.02 29.08
C PRO A 194 10.15 -8.23 29.87
N THR A 195 9.05 -7.63 29.40
CA THR A 195 7.73 -7.76 30.02
C THR A 195 7.18 -9.19 29.90
N MET A 196 7.36 -9.84 28.75
CA MET A 196 6.97 -11.25 28.55
C MET A 196 7.76 -12.18 29.46
N LEU A 197 9.09 -12.02 29.51
CA LEU A 197 9.97 -12.87 30.32
C LEU A 197 9.67 -12.74 31.82
N ARG A 198 9.40 -11.52 32.31
CA ARG A 198 8.99 -11.29 33.71
C ARG A 198 7.66 -11.98 34.07
N ASN A 199 6.80 -12.19 33.09
CA ASN A 199 5.53 -12.89 33.26
C ASN A 199 5.63 -14.38 32.89
N ASN A 200 6.83 -14.97 32.93
CA ASN A 200 7.09 -16.40 32.69
C ASN A 200 6.66 -16.92 31.31
N TYR A 201 6.66 -16.07 30.27
CA TYR A 201 6.51 -16.55 28.90
C TYR A 201 7.80 -17.26 28.44
N SER A 202 7.65 -18.33 27.66
CA SER A 202 8.80 -19.02 27.06
C SER A 202 9.57 -18.07 26.13
N PRO A 203 10.93 -18.03 26.20
CA PRO A 203 11.76 -17.20 25.31
C PRO A 203 11.49 -17.45 23.82
N GLU A 204 11.22 -18.68 23.43
CA GLU A 204 10.93 -19.06 22.04
C GLU A 204 9.64 -18.40 21.54
N LEU A 205 8.54 -18.52 22.27
CA LEU A 205 7.28 -17.88 21.88
C LEU A 205 7.42 -16.35 21.89
N ALA A 206 8.04 -15.78 22.92
CA ALA A 206 8.19 -14.34 23.05
C ALA A 206 8.99 -13.74 21.90
N THR A 207 10.13 -14.35 21.56
CA THR A 207 10.97 -13.89 20.46
C THR A 207 10.34 -14.13 19.10
N GLY A 208 9.71 -15.29 18.88
CA GLY A 208 9.01 -15.60 17.63
C GLY A 208 7.88 -14.62 17.33
N VAL A 209 7.02 -14.36 18.32
CA VAL A 209 5.87 -13.43 18.17
C VAL A 209 6.36 -12.00 17.89
N ILE A 210 7.38 -11.52 18.60
CA ILE A 210 7.91 -10.16 18.41
C ILE A 210 8.53 -10.01 17.02
N ALA A 211 9.36 -10.97 16.60
CA ALA A 211 9.99 -10.94 15.28
C ALA A 211 8.95 -11.03 14.16
N ALA A 212 8.02 -12.00 14.22
CA ALA A 212 6.98 -12.16 13.22
C ALA A 212 6.07 -10.92 13.12
N SER A 213 5.61 -10.41 14.26
CA SER A 213 4.73 -9.26 14.31
C SER A 213 5.37 -7.99 13.77
N GLY A 214 6.68 -7.79 13.94
CA GLY A 214 7.38 -6.62 13.40
C GLY A 214 7.48 -6.62 11.87
N THR A 215 7.41 -7.79 11.23
CA THR A 215 7.46 -7.91 9.76
C THR A 215 6.13 -7.64 9.06
N LEU A 216 5.01 -7.62 9.80
CA LEU A 216 3.68 -7.35 9.24
C LEU A 216 3.61 -5.97 8.54
N GLY A 217 4.50 -5.04 8.87
CA GLY A 217 4.56 -3.72 8.23
C GLY A 217 5.02 -3.74 6.77
N GLN A 218 5.52 -4.88 6.27
CA GLN A 218 5.80 -5.06 4.85
C GLN A 218 4.53 -5.29 4.02
N ILE A 219 3.45 -5.78 4.63
CA ILE A 219 2.23 -6.14 3.92
C ILE A 219 1.03 -5.30 4.34
N ILE A 220 0.89 -4.93 5.61
CA ILE A 220 -0.26 -4.16 6.09
C ILE A 220 -0.13 -2.69 5.67
N PRO A 221 -1.06 -2.15 4.85
CA PRO A 221 -1.01 -0.76 4.43
C PRO A 221 -1.20 0.24 5.59
N PRO A 222 -0.60 1.46 5.51
CA PRO A 222 0.32 1.93 4.49
C PRO A 222 1.75 1.35 4.64
N SER A 223 2.23 0.64 3.62
CA SER A 223 3.53 -0.05 3.67
C SER A 223 4.53 0.52 2.67
N ILE A 224 5.75 0.80 3.13
CA ILE A 224 6.86 1.24 2.27
C ILE A 224 7.14 0.21 1.18
N VAL A 225 7.09 -1.09 1.50
CA VAL A 225 7.33 -2.18 0.55
C VAL A 225 6.33 -2.12 -0.60
N ILE A 226 5.03 -1.98 -0.27
CA ILE A 226 3.97 -1.94 -1.28
C ILE A 226 3.99 -0.62 -2.07
N VAL A 227 4.37 0.50 -1.47
CA VAL A 227 4.57 1.76 -2.22
C VAL A 227 5.67 1.59 -3.26
N LEU A 228 6.82 1.04 -2.88
CA LEU A 228 7.96 0.88 -3.78
C LEU A 228 7.72 -0.18 -4.85
N LEU A 229 7.14 -1.32 -4.47
CA LEU A 229 6.72 -2.34 -5.41
C LEU A 229 5.65 -1.80 -6.36
N GLY A 230 4.70 -1.00 -5.89
CA GLY A 230 3.63 -0.50 -6.74
C GLY A 230 4.09 0.46 -7.82
N THR A 231 5.02 1.36 -7.50
CA THR A 231 5.64 2.22 -8.51
C THR A 231 6.37 1.38 -9.56
N LEU A 232 7.24 0.47 -9.14
CA LEU A 232 8.07 -0.30 -10.06
C LEU A 232 7.29 -1.36 -10.84
N ALA A 233 6.36 -2.06 -10.19
CA ALA A 233 5.52 -3.06 -10.82
C ALA A 233 4.58 -2.41 -11.84
N GLY A 234 4.01 -1.24 -11.55
CA GLY A 234 3.21 -0.49 -12.50
C GLY A 234 3.98 -0.13 -13.77
N ASP A 235 5.18 0.44 -13.62
CA ASP A 235 6.05 0.80 -14.76
C ASP A 235 6.46 -0.44 -15.57
N LEU A 236 6.88 -1.50 -14.89
CA LEU A 236 7.33 -2.75 -15.52
C LEU A 236 6.17 -3.48 -16.21
N TYR A 237 4.98 -3.47 -15.62
CA TYR A 237 3.77 -4.05 -16.21
C TYR A 237 3.36 -3.31 -17.48
N SER A 238 3.25 -1.99 -17.44
CA SER A 238 2.91 -1.18 -18.63
C SER A 238 3.90 -1.43 -19.76
N THR A 239 5.21 -1.34 -19.45
CA THR A 239 6.28 -1.52 -20.46
C THR A 239 6.31 -2.94 -21.02
N ALA A 240 6.15 -3.96 -20.16
CA ALA A 240 6.18 -5.36 -20.59
C ALA A 240 4.96 -5.73 -21.43
N GLN A 241 3.77 -5.22 -21.09
CA GLN A 241 2.56 -5.44 -21.87
C GLN A 241 2.57 -4.67 -23.19
N GLU A 242 3.18 -3.47 -23.24
CA GLU A 242 3.42 -2.76 -24.50
C GLU A 242 4.34 -3.56 -25.43
N THR A 243 5.44 -4.08 -24.89
CA THR A 243 6.37 -4.93 -25.66
C THR A 243 5.66 -6.18 -26.16
N ARG A 244 4.86 -6.84 -25.31
CA ARG A 244 4.07 -8.01 -25.70
C ARG A 244 3.03 -7.70 -26.77
N ALA A 245 2.34 -6.57 -26.68
CA ALA A 245 1.38 -6.15 -27.69
C ALA A 245 2.05 -5.93 -29.05
N GLN A 246 3.22 -5.28 -29.07
CA GLN A 246 4.02 -5.11 -30.28
C GLN A 246 4.52 -6.46 -30.83
N GLU A 247 4.93 -7.38 -29.96
CA GLU A 247 5.29 -8.75 -30.36
C GLU A 247 4.11 -9.44 -31.06
N PHE A 248 2.85 -9.20 -30.66
CA PHE A 248 1.66 -9.74 -31.33
C PHE A 248 1.16 -8.91 -32.53
N GLY A 249 1.87 -7.84 -32.92
CA GLY A 249 1.50 -6.99 -34.05
C GLY A 249 0.39 -5.98 -33.74
N CYS A 250 0.05 -5.79 -32.46
CA CYS A 250 -0.85 -4.73 -32.00
C CYS A 250 -0.09 -3.39 -31.82
N SER A 251 -0.80 -2.27 -31.96
CA SER A 251 -0.19 -0.93 -31.84
C SER A 251 0.23 -0.57 -30.41
N ASP A 252 -0.55 -1.00 -29.43
CA ASP A 252 -0.40 -0.63 -28.02
C ASP A 252 -1.05 -1.68 -27.10
N ALA A 253 -0.67 -1.66 -25.83
CA ALA A 253 -1.17 -2.60 -24.82
C ALA A 253 -2.68 -2.48 -24.58
N LEU A 254 -3.25 -1.27 -24.65
CA LEU A 254 -4.68 -1.04 -24.47
C LEU A 254 -5.49 -1.73 -25.57
N THR A 255 -5.00 -1.71 -26.81
CA THR A 255 -5.62 -2.42 -27.94
C THR A 255 -5.60 -3.93 -27.72
N TYR A 256 -4.49 -4.48 -27.24
CA TYR A 256 -4.35 -5.93 -27.02
C TYR A 256 -5.16 -6.42 -25.80
N LEU A 257 -5.06 -5.74 -24.67
CA LEU A 257 -5.69 -6.13 -23.41
C LEU A 257 -7.15 -5.70 -23.28
N GLY A 258 -7.60 -4.70 -24.03
CA GLY A 258 -8.93 -4.09 -23.88
C GLY A 258 -9.04 -3.13 -22.68
N GLU A 259 -8.09 -3.18 -21.75
CA GLU A 259 -8.00 -2.30 -20.59
C GLU A 259 -6.60 -1.65 -20.47
N PRO A 260 -6.49 -0.46 -19.83
CA PRO A 260 -5.21 0.18 -19.64
C PRO A 260 -4.26 -0.69 -18.81
N ALA A 261 -3.04 -0.92 -19.30
CA ALA A 261 -2.00 -1.71 -18.64
C ALA A 261 -1.36 -0.96 -17.45
N VAL A 262 -2.17 -0.48 -16.51
CA VAL A 262 -1.72 0.36 -15.39
C VAL A 262 -2.08 -0.28 -14.06
N VAL A 263 -1.12 -0.26 -13.13
CA VAL A 263 -1.33 -0.69 -11.75
C VAL A 263 -0.93 0.44 -10.83
N SER A 264 -1.90 0.99 -10.10
CA SER A 264 -1.65 2.06 -9.15
C SER A 264 -1.25 1.51 -7.77
N VAL A 265 -0.46 2.29 -7.03
CA VAL A 265 -0.11 2.01 -5.63
C VAL A 265 -1.37 1.85 -4.76
N GLY A 266 -2.41 2.65 -5.01
CA GLY A 266 -3.68 2.57 -4.29
C GLY A 266 -4.38 1.22 -4.50
N THR A 267 -4.40 0.72 -5.73
CA THR A 267 -4.95 -0.62 -6.05
C THR A 267 -4.18 -1.72 -5.33
N LEU A 268 -2.85 -1.59 -5.23
CA LEU A 268 -2.04 -2.55 -4.48
C LEU A 268 -2.23 -2.45 -2.96
N PHE A 269 -2.54 -1.27 -2.43
CA PHE A 269 -2.97 -1.15 -1.03
C PHE A 269 -4.29 -1.88 -0.77
N GLN A 270 -5.26 -1.76 -1.67
CA GLN A 270 -6.51 -2.54 -1.59
C GLN A 270 -6.20 -4.05 -1.62
N ALA A 271 -5.35 -4.47 -2.56
CA ALA A 271 -4.96 -5.87 -2.76
C ALA A 271 -4.20 -6.46 -1.55
N ALA A 272 -3.37 -5.66 -0.87
CA ALA A 272 -2.57 -6.09 0.28
C ALA A 272 -3.37 -6.19 1.59
N LEU A 273 -4.50 -5.50 1.69
CA LEU A 273 -5.26 -5.35 2.94
C LEU A 273 -5.72 -6.70 3.51
N LEU A 274 -6.39 -7.52 2.69
CA LEU A 274 -6.93 -8.80 3.14
C LEU A 274 -5.83 -9.84 3.45
N PRO A 275 -4.80 -10.03 2.59
CA PRO A 275 -3.62 -10.84 2.91
C PRO A 275 -2.92 -10.42 4.21
N GLY A 276 -2.74 -9.11 4.45
CA GLY A 276 -2.12 -8.59 5.65
C GLY A 276 -2.91 -8.92 6.92
N ILE A 277 -4.23 -8.70 6.89
CA ILE A 277 -5.14 -9.06 7.99
C ILE A 277 -5.14 -10.58 8.20
N MET A 278 -5.19 -11.37 7.12
CA MET A 278 -5.14 -12.83 7.17
C MET A 278 -3.88 -13.31 7.89
N LEU A 279 -2.69 -12.82 7.53
CA LEU A 279 -1.45 -13.20 8.19
C LEU A 279 -1.41 -12.82 9.67
N ALA A 280 -1.86 -11.60 10.01
CA ALA A 280 -1.96 -11.16 11.41
C ALA A 280 -2.91 -12.05 12.22
N LEU A 281 -4.05 -12.44 11.64
CA LEU A 281 -5.00 -13.37 12.27
C LEU A 281 -4.39 -14.75 12.46
N LEU A 282 -3.70 -15.31 11.45
CA LEU A 282 -3.04 -16.60 11.57
C LEU A 282 -1.97 -16.60 12.66
N TYR A 283 -1.19 -15.51 12.82
CA TYR A 283 -0.23 -15.37 13.91
C TYR A 283 -0.89 -15.31 15.28
N ALA A 284 -1.97 -14.54 15.41
CA ALA A 284 -2.72 -14.43 16.66
C ALA A 284 -3.37 -15.76 17.04
N LEU A 285 -3.98 -16.46 16.08
CA LEU A 285 -4.59 -17.78 16.27
C LEU A 285 -3.56 -18.82 16.67
N TYR A 286 -2.38 -18.83 16.05
CA TYR A 286 -1.30 -19.70 16.45
C TYR A 286 -0.81 -19.40 17.88
N ALA A 287 -0.56 -18.14 18.20
CA ALA A 287 -0.10 -17.75 19.54
C ALA A 287 -1.12 -18.14 20.63
N PHE A 288 -2.41 -17.92 20.36
CA PHE A 288 -3.51 -18.29 21.24
C PHE A 288 -3.67 -19.82 21.36
N GLY A 289 -3.68 -20.54 20.24
CA GLY A 289 -3.78 -22.00 20.21
C GLY A 289 -2.60 -22.68 20.90
N TYR A 290 -1.38 -22.19 20.69
CA TYR A 290 -0.18 -22.67 21.38
C TYR A 290 -0.27 -22.45 22.89
N ALA A 291 -0.82 -21.30 23.33
CA ALA A 291 -1.02 -21.00 24.74
C ALA A 291 -2.11 -21.86 25.40
N MET A 292 -3.19 -22.16 24.69
CA MET A 292 -4.21 -23.10 25.17
C MET A 292 -3.66 -24.52 25.35
N LEU A 293 -2.83 -24.98 24.41
CA LEU A 293 -2.20 -26.30 24.48
C LEU A 293 -1.05 -26.35 25.51
N ASN A 294 -0.37 -25.23 25.75
CA ASN A 294 0.75 -25.11 26.70
C ASN A 294 0.57 -23.93 27.69
N PRO A 295 -0.37 -24.00 28.64
CA PRO A 295 -0.63 -22.88 29.57
C PRO A 295 0.58 -22.47 30.42
N SER A 296 1.50 -23.39 30.71
CA SER A 296 2.73 -23.12 31.47
C SER A 296 3.74 -22.26 30.72
N LYS A 297 3.70 -22.26 29.37
CA LYS A 297 4.65 -21.52 28.53
C LYS A 297 4.14 -20.13 28.13
N ALA A 298 2.86 -19.86 28.35
CA ALA A 298 2.20 -18.61 28.00
C ALA A 298 1.04 -18.32 28.99
N PRO A 299 1.35 -18.07 30.27
CA PRO A 299 0.32 -17.91 31.29
C PRO A 299 -0.51 -16.64 31.08
N ALA A 300 -1.72 -16.64 31.64
CA ALA A 300 -2.55 -15.44 31.73
C ALA A 300 -1.90 -14.43 32.69
N VAL A 301 -1.90 -13.16 32.30
CA VAL A 301 -1.32 -12.05 33.05
C VAL A 301 -2.42 -11.09 33.45
N VAL A 302 -2.66 -10.97 34.76
CA VAL A 302 -3.54 -9.94 35.30
C VAL A 302 -2.68 -8.70 35.55
N LEU A 303 -2.77 -7.72 34.67
CA LEU A 303 -2.21 -6.39 34.91
C LEU A 303 -3.20 -5.61 35.78
N GLU A 304 -2.79 -5.22 36.99
CA GLU A 304 -3.60 -4.39 37.90
C GLU A 304 -3.97 -3.04 37.21
N GLY A 305 -5.23 -2.61 37.33
CA GLY A 305 -5.67 -1.26 36.91
C GLY A 305 -6.64 -1.17 35.72
N GLY A 306 -7.64 -2.05 35.64
CA GLY A 306 -8.78 -1.83 34.76
C GLY A 306 -9.67 -0.69 35.28
N THR A 307 -9.56 0.50 34.69
CA THR A 307 -10.34 1.71 35.05
C THR A 307 -11.75 1.74 34.43
N GLY A 308 -12.14 0.67 33.73
CA GLY A 308 -13.43 0.57 33.06
C GLY A 308 -14.55 0.13 33.99
N GLU A 309 -15.74 0.69 33.78
CA GLU A 309 -16.99 0.19 34.36
C GLU A 309 -17.18 -1.30 33.95
N PRO A 310 -17.59 -2.20 34.86
CA PRO A 310 -17.84 -3.59 34.50
C PRO A 310 -19.06 -3.67 33.56
N ILE A 311 -18.82 -4.12 32.32
CA ILE A 311 -19.84 -4.27 31.28
C ILE A 311 -20.29 -5.74 31.25
N THR A 312 -21.59 -5.99 31.22
CA THR A 312 -22.11 -7.35 31.06
C THR A 312 -21.89 -7.87 29.63
N ARG A 313 -21.78 -9.20 29.44
CA ARG A 313 -21.62 -9.79 28.10
C ARG A 313 -22.73 -9.36 27.13
N GLY A 314 -23.98 -9.24 27.63
CA GLY A 314 -25.12 -8.78 26.84
C GLY A 314 -24.98 -7.32 26.40
N GLU A 315 -24.61 -6.41 27.31
CA GLU A 315 -24.37 -5.00 26.96
C GLU A 315 -23.21 -4.84 25.98
N GLY A 316 -22.13 -5.58 26.19
CA GLY A 316 -20.98 -5.58 25.29
C GLY A 316 -21.37 -5.99 23.86
N LEU A 317 -22.09 -7.11 23.74
CA LEU A 317 -22.53 -7.63 22.44
C LEU A 317 -23.57 -6.71 21.77
N THR A 318 -24.44 -6.09 22.54
CA THR A 318 -25.47 -5.18 22.00
C THR A 318 -24.86 -3.89 21.49
N TRP A 319 -24.04 -3.20 22.29
CA TRP A 319 -23.59 -1.84 21.98
C TRP A 319 -22.31 -1.76 21.13
N PHE A 320 -21.41 -2.75 21.21
CA PHE A 320 -20.19 -2.75 20.39
C PHE A 320 -20.31 -3.56 19.09
N LEU A 321 -21.30 -4.46 18.98
CA LEU A 321 -21.49 -5.28 17.79
C LEU A 321 -22.90 -5.13 17.20
N GLY A 322 -23.94 -5.48 17.96
CA GLY A 322 -25.32 -5.54 17.46
C GLY A 322 -25.81 -4.20 16.88
N VAL A 323 -25.70 -3.12 17.65
CA VAL A 323 -26.15 -1.78 17.24
C VAL A 323 -25.30 -1.22 16.09
N PRO A 324 -23.95 -1.25 16.14
CA PRO A 324 -23.12 -0.86 14.99
C PRO A 324 -23.44 -1.60 13.69
N VAL A 325 -23.56 -2.93 13.77
CA VAL A 325 -23.93 -3.77 12.61
C VAL A 325 -25.32 -3.41 12.12
N ALA A 326 -26.30 -3.21 13.00
CA ALA A 326 -27.65 -2.82 12.62
C ALA A 326 -27.70 -1.44 11.94
N ILE A 327 -26.92 -0.47 12.41
CA ILE A 327 -26.82 0.87 11.78
C ILE A 327 -26.23 0.75 10.38
N ILE A 328 -25.11 0.04 10.22
CA ILE A 328 -24.41 -0.10 8.93
C ILE A 328 -25.25 -0.94 7.96
N ALA A 329 -25.70 -2.12 8.38
CA ALA A 329 -26.52 -3.00 7.56
C ALA A 329 -27.86 -2.34 7.20
N GLY A 330 -28.46 -1.59 8.13
CA GLY A 330 -29.66 -0.80 7.86
C GLY A 330 -29.43 0.25 6.78
N ALA A 331 -28.34 1.02 6.86
CA ALA A 331 -27.98 1.99 5.81
C ALA A 331 -27.71 1.31 4.46
N MET A 332 -27.02 0.17 4.45
CA MET A 332 -26.76 -0.59 3.21
C MET A 332 -28.04 -1.17 2.59
N LEU A 333 -28.95 -1.72 3.40
CA LEU A 333 -30.25 -2.23 2.94
C LEU A 333 -31.12 -1.11 2.38
N LEU A 334 -31.17 0.03 3.07
CA LEU A 334 -31.86 1.23 2.58
C LEU A 334 -31.24 1.76 1.28
N GLY A 335 -29.93 1.58 1.08
CA GLY A 335 -29.26 1.86 -0.19
C GLY A 335 -29.70 0.92 -1.32
N GLN A 336 -29.86 -0.38 -1.04
CA GLN A 336 -30.30 -1.36 -2.05
C GLN A 336 -31.73 -1.12 -2.55
N VAL A 337 -32.61 -0.58 -1.71
CA VAL A 337 -33.99 -0.22 -2.10
C VAL A 337 -34.10 1.22 -2.61
N ASN A 338 -32.98 1.88 -2.92
CA ASN A 338 -32.88 3.25 -3.41
C ASN A 338 -33.55 4.32 -2.49
N LEU A 339 -33.69 4.02 -1.19
CA LEU A 339 -34.10 5.02 -0.19
C LEU A 339 -32.93 5.94 0.18
N ILE A 340 -31.72 5.40 0.16
CA ILE A 340 -30.46 6.13 0.35
C ILE A 340 -29.70 6.09 -0.97
N GLY A 341 -29.31 7.25 -1.48
CA GLY A 341 -28.63 7.32 -2.77
C GLY A 341 -28.10 8.70 -3.09
N SER A 342 -27.61 8.85 -4.31
CA SER A 342 -27.09 10.14 -4.78
C SER A 342 -28.25 11.11 -4.99
N GLN A 343 -28.14 12.31 -4.44
CA GLN A 343 -28.99 13.46 -4.76
C GLN A 343 -28.25 14.46 -5.66
N ASN A 344 -27.12 14.05 -6.26
CA ASN A 344 -26.32 14.92 -7.10
C ASN A 344 -27.04 15.20 -8.43
N VAL A 345 -27.49 16.45 -8.60
CA VAL A 345 -28.16 16.94 -9.80
C VAL A 345 -27.21 17.58 -10.82
N ASN A 346 -25.90 17.57 -10.57
CA ASN A 346 -24.93 18.12 -11.52
C ASN A 346 -24.90 17.26 -12.79
N VAL A 347 -25.12 17.90 -13.92
CA VAL A 347 -25.01 17.32 -15.27
C VAL A 347 -23.75 17.90 -15.91
N SER A 348 -22.94 17.06 -16.53
CA SER A 348 -21.80 17.50 -17.33
C SER A 348 -22.30 18.41 -18.46
N ALA A 349 -21.55 19.46 -18.80
CA ALA A 349 -21.90 20.33 -19.93
C ALA A 349 -21.76 19.65 -21.31
N PHE A 350 -21.21 18.45 -21.32
CA PHE A 350 -21.01 17.61 -22.48
C PHE A 350 -21.80 16.33 -22.28
N SER A 351 -22.38 15.80 -23.36
CA SER A 351 -22.93 14.45 -23.38
C SER A 351 -21.81 13.46 -23.06
N ASP A 352 -22.16 12.33 -22.46
CA ASP A 352 -21.20 11.23 -22.37
C ASP A 352 -20.75 10.88 -23.79
N ALA A 353 -19.45 10.64 -23.97
CA ALA A 353 -18.96 10.10 -25.23
C ALA A 353 -19.68 8.76 -25.48
N GLY A 354 -20.01 8.48 -26.74
CA GLY A 354 -20.60 7.20 -27.12
C GLY A 354 -19.78 6.03 -26.59
N GLN A 355 -20.44 4.97 -26.15
CA GLN A 355 -19.75 3.75 -25.74
C GLN A 355 -18.93 3.24 -26.92
N THR A 356 -17.62 3.10 -26.73
CA THR A 356 -16.76 2.39 -27.66
C THR A 356 -17.04 0.91 -27.56
N ALA A 357 -16.80 0.16 -28.63
CA ALA A 357 -16.83 -1.30 -28.57
C ALA A 357 -15.92 -1.81 -27.43
N SER A 358 -16.32 -2.91 -26.82
CA SER A 358 -15.59 -3.57 -25.72
C SER A 358 -14.15 -3.92 -26.07
N LEU A 359 -13.87 -4.18 -27.36
CA LEU A 359 -12.52 -4.34 -27.91
C LEU A 359 -12.37 -3.49 -29.18
N ARG A 360 -11.14 -3.04 -29.46
CA ARG A 360 -10.82 -2.38 -30.73
C ARG A 360 -10.77 -3.42 -31.84
N THR A 361 -11.67 -3.29 -32.82
CA THR A 361 -11.81 -4.26 -33.92
C THR A 361 -11.05 -3.87 -35.19
N ASN A 362 -10.66 -2.60 -35.33
CA ASN A 362 -9.82 -2.11 -36.44
C ASN A 362 -8.33 -2.34 -36.15
N VAL A 363 -7.89 -3.59 -36.28
CA VAL A 363 -6.51 -4.02 -36.04
C VAL A 363 -6.02 -4.91 -37.19
N GLY A 364 -4.70 -5.05 -37.34
CA GLY A 364 -4.12 -5.97 -38.33
C GLY A 364 -4.46 -7.44 -38.05
N GLU A 365 -4.34 -8.30 -39.06
CA GLU A 365 -4.71 -9.73 -38.97
C GLU A 365 -3.96 -10.48 -37.84
N ASP A 366 -2.67 -10.20 -37.64
CA ASP A 366 -1.87 -10.82 -36.57
C ASP A 366 -2.39 -10.42 -35.17
N CYS A 367 -2.70 -9.13 -34.99
CA CYS A 367 -3.24 -8.62 -33.73
C CYS A 367 -4.65 -9.18 -33.47
N LYS A 368 -5.49 -9.28 -34.51
CA LYS A 368 -6.80 -9.90 -34.42
C LYS A 368 -6.71 -11.35 -33.93
N ALA A 369 -5.84 -12.16 -34.53
CA ALA A 369 -5.65 -13.55 -34.12
C ALA A 369 -5.19 -13.64 -32.65
N ALA A 370 -4.28 -12.77 -32.23
CA ALA A 370 -3.81 -12.72 -30.84
C ALA A 370 -4.88 -12.24 -29.84
N MET A 371 -5.74 -11.29 -30.23
CA MET A 371 -6.86 -10.83 -29.40
C MET A 371 -7.94 -11.90 -29.24
N ILE A 372 -8.23 -12.65 -30.31
CA ILE A 372 -9.16 -13.79 -30.28
C ILE A 372 -8.61 -14.90 -29.36
N ASP A 373 -7.31 -15.16 -29.40
CA ASP A 373 -6.67 -16.15 -28.51
C ASP A 373 -6.74 -15.73 -27.04
N LEU A 374 -6.59 -14.43 -26.75
CA LEU A 374 -6.63 -13.89 -25.39
C LEU A 374 -8.05 -13.80 -24.80
N HIS A 375 -9.00 -13.23 -25.54
CA HIS A 375 -10.35 -12.90 -25.04
C HIS A 375 -11.41 -13.93 -25.43
N GLY A 376 -11.10 -14.80 -26.39
CA GLY A 376 -12.03 -15.76 -26.97
C GLY A 376 -12.83 -15.19 -28.14
N GLN A 377 -13.27 -16.10 -29.02
CA GLN A 377 -14.03 -15.75 -30.23
C GLN A 377 -15.36 -15.04 -29.92
N GLU A 378 -16.06 -15.44 -28.85
CA GLU A 378 -17.35 -14.86 -28.48
C GLU A 378 -17.25 -13.38 -28.09
N ALA A 379 -16.20 -13.01 -27.35
CA ALA A 379 -15.93 -11.62 -26.98
C ALA A 379 -15.57 -10.77 -28.21
N TRP A 380 -14.78 -11.34 -29.13
CA TRP A 380 -14.43 -10.69 -30.39
C TRP A 380 -15.67 -10.44 -31.26
N ASP A 381 -16.51 -11.45 -31.46
CA ASP A 381 -17.72 -11.34 -32.28
C ASP A 381 -18.70 -10.33 -31.67
N THR A 382 -18.78 -10.27 -30.33
CA THR A 382 -19.56 -9.27 -29.61
C THR A 382 -19.04 -7.86 -29.88
N ALA A 383 -17.72 -7.64 -29.76
CA ALA A 383 -17.09 -6.35 -30.03
C ALA A 383 -17.26 -5.91 -31.50
N VAL A 384 -17.26 -6.86 -32.45
CA VAL A 384 -17.55 -6.59 -33.86
C VAL A 384 -19.00 -6.16 -34.05
N ALA A 385 -19.96 -6.87 -33.44
CA ALA A 385 -21.37 -6.48 -33.50
C ALA A 385 -21.62 -5.12 -32.84
N GLU A 386 -20.94 -4.82 -31.73
CA GLU A 386 -20.95 -3.51 -31.08
C GLU A 386 -20.40 -2.43 -32.02
N GLN A 387 -19.24 -2.66 -32.64
CA GLN A 387 -18.64 -1.71 -33.57
C GLN A 387 -19.51 -1.50 -34.82
N GLU A 388 -20.10 -2.56 -35.38
CA GLU A 388 -21.02 -2.45 -36.51
C GLU A 388 -22.29 -1.67 -36.13
N ALA A 389 -22.81 -1.86 -34.92
CA ALA A 389 -23.94 -1.08 -34.41
C ALA A 389 -23.56 0.40 -34.21
N ILE A 390 -22.37 0.67 -33.70
CA ILE A 390 -21.81 2.02 -33.54
C ILE A 390 -21.63 2.69 -34.91
N ASP A 391 -21.05 1.99 -35.87
CA ASP A 391 -20.80 2.49 -37.23
C ASP A 391 -22.11 2.71 -37.99
N ALA A 392 -23.10 1.80 -37.84
CA ALA A 392 -24.45 1.96 -38.40
C ALA A 392 -25.20 3.15 -37.77
N ALA A 393 -24.88 3.51 -36.53
CA ALA A 393 -25.37 4.71 -35.86
C ALA A 393 -24.61 6.00 -36.25
N GLY A 394 -23.57 5.91 -37.11
CA GLY A 394 -22.78 7.06 -37.57
C GLY A 394 -21.41 7.22 -36.88
N GLY A 395 -20.93 6.20 -36.17
CA GLY A 395 -19.67 6.21 -35.43
C GLY A 395 -19.85 6.48 -33.93
N VAL A 396 -18.75 6.47 -33.17
CA VAL A 396 -18.78 6.82 -31.74
C VAL A 396 -19.24 8.27 -31.62
N ALA A 397 -20.39 8.48 -30.97
CA ALA A 397 -20.91 9.82 -30.74
C ALA A 397 -19.87 10.65 -30.00
N GLU A 398 -19.31 11.68 -30.65
CA GLU A 398 -18.42 12.61 -29.98
C GLU A 398 -19.18 13.30 -28.84
N ALA A 399 -18.50 13.52 -27.72
CA ALA A 399 -19.06 14.28 -26.61
C ALA A 399 -19.39 15.70 -27.09
N THR A 400 -20.65 15.94 -27.43
CA THR A 400 -21.11 17.24 -27.89
C THR A 400 -21.54 18.06 -26.69
N LYS A 401 -21.36 19.38 -26.79
CA LYS A 401 -21.85 20.28 -25.77
C LYS A 401 -23.39 20.21 -25.79
N LEU A 402 -23.98 19.79 -24.67
CA LEU A 402 -25.43 19.69 -24.55
C LEU A 402 -26.04 21.08 -24.76
N THR A 403 -27.13 21.11 -25.51
CA THR A 403 -27.96 22.31 -25.63
C THR A 403 -28.62 22.62 -24.27
N GLU A 404 -29.06 23.86 -24.09
CA GLU A 404 -29.63 24.30 -22.81
C GLU A 404 -30.91 23.51 -22.46
N GLU A 405 -31.68 23.10 -23.46
CA GLU A 405 -32.87 22.22 -23.31
C GLU A 405 -32.50 20.78 -22.92
N GLU A 406 -31.44 20.20 -23.51
CA GLU A 406 -30.99 18.83 -23.17
C GLU A 406 -30.37 18.76 -21.78
N LEU A 407 -29.66 19.81 -21.38
CA LEU A 407 -29.07 19.93 -20.05
C LEU A 407 -30.16 20.05 -18.99
N GLU A 408 -31.24 20.76 -19.30
CA GLU A 408 -32.44 20.84 -18.45
C GLU A 408 -33.18 19.50 -18.38
N ALA A 409 -33.36 18.80 -19.50
CA ALA A 409 -33.99 17.48 -19.55
C ALA A 409 -33.19 16.42 -18.75
N ALA A 410 -31.87 16.37 -18.92
CA ALA A 410 -30.98 15.48 -18.16
C ALA A 410 -30.98 15.81 -16.67
N ARG A 411 -31.11 17.10 -16.31
CA ARG A 411 -31.22 17.54 -14.92
C ARG A 411 -32.55 17.11 -14.31
N ILE A 412 -33.66 17.23 -15.03
CA ILE A 412 -34.98 16.74 -14.60
C ILE A 412 -34.94 15.22 -14.38
N ALA A 413 -34.36 14.46 -15.31
CA ALA A 413 -34.20 13.01 -15.16
C ALA A 413 -33.39 12.63 -13.91
N LYS A 414 -32.30 13.35 -13.60
CA LYS A 414 -31.53 13.16 -12.35
C LYS A 414 -32.33 13.54 -11.10
N ILE A 415 -33.18 14.57 -11.17
CA ILE A 415 -34.05 14.98 -10.06
C ILE A 415 -35.11 13.90 -9.78
N GLU A 416 -35.71 13.32 -10.83
CA GLU A 416 -36.71 12.26 -10.70
C GLU A 416 -36.12 10.94 -10.19
N ALA A 417 -34.87 10.63 -10.58
CA ALA A 417 -34.14 9.43 -10.13
C ALA A 417 -33.46 9.59 -8.76
N ALA A 418 -33.46 10.80 -8.18
CA ALA A 418 -32.77 11.08 -6.93
C ALA A 418 -33.40 10.34 -5.75
N ALA A 419 -32.56 9.77 -4.89
CA ALA A 419 -33.03 9.09 -3.70
C ALA A 419 -33.59 10.09 -2.65
N PRO A 420 -34.57 9.67 -1.83
CA PRO A 420 -35.11 10.51 -0.75
C PRO A 420 -34.10 10.95 0.31
N ILE A 421 -33.06 10.15 0.57
CA ILE A 421 -32.00 10.48 1.55
C ILE A 421 -30.66 10.54 0.83
N GLY A 422 -29.92 11.63 1.03
CA GLY A 422 -28.62 11.86 0.44
C GLY A 422 -27.52 10.97 1.03
N THR A 423 -26.59 10.50 0.19
CA THR A 423 -25.41 9.74 0.63
C THR A 423 -24.56 10.52 1.66
N GLY A 424 -24.33 11.82 1.45
CA GLY A 424 -23.53 12.65 2.35
C GLY A 424 -24.13 12.76 3.76
N LEU A 425 -25.43 13.03 3.87
CA LEU A 425 -26.13 13.08 5.16
C LEU A 425 -26.21 11.71 5.81
N THR A 426 -26.40 10.65 5.04
CA THR A 426 -26.35 9.27 5.54
C THR A 426 -25.03 8.95 6.22
N VAL A 427 -23.90 9.30 5.59
CA VAL A 427 -22.58 9.07 6.18
C VAL A 427 -22.46 9.79 7.54
N LEU A 428 -22.93 11.03 7.65
CA LEU A 428 -22.95 11.77 8.91
C LEU A 428 -23.86 11.11 9.97
N MET A 429 -25.04 10.64 9.56
CA MET A 429 -25.99 9.94 10.44
C MET A 429 -25.43 8.62 10.96
N VAL A 430 -24.82 7.81 10.08
CA VAL A 430 -24.17 6.55 10.45
C VAL A 430 -23.02 6.81 11.42
N MET A 431 -22.13 7.75 11.10
CA MET A 431 -21.00 8.10 11.97
C MET A 431 -21.45 8.61 13.34
N ALA A 432 -22.45 9.51 13.38
CA ALA A 432 -23.03 10.00 14.63
C ALA A 432 -23.70 8.87 15.42
N GLY A 433 -24.47 8.01 14.76
CA GLY A 433 -25.12 6.85 15.37
C GLY A 433 -24.11 5.89 16.01
N LEU A 434 -23.01 5.59 15.31
CA LEU A 434 -21.92 4.78 15.83
C LEU A 434 -21.25 5.42 17.05
N VAL A 435 -20.98 6.73 17.01
CA VAL A 435 -20.40 7.45 18.16
C VAL A 435 -21.31 7.40 19.38
N LEU A 436 -22.63 7.58 19.19
CA LEU A 436 -23.61 7.52 20.27
C LEU A 436 -23.74 6.10 20.84
N ALA A 437 -23.76 5.08 19.98
CA ALA A 437 -23.81 3.68 20.37
C ALA A 437 -22.58 3.26 21.19
N VAL A 438 -21.38 3.61 20.71
CA VAL A 438 -20.13 3.35 21.43
C VAL A 438 -20.10 4.13 22.75
N GLY A 439 -20.53 5.38 22.75
CA GLY A 439 -20.64 6.18 23.99
C GLY A 439 -21.57 5.55 25.03
N ARG A 440 -22.66 4.90 24.60
CA ARG A 440 -23.57 4.14 25.47
C ARG A 440 -22.95 2.84 25.98
N GLY A 441 -22.20 2.15 25.13
CA GLY A 441 -21.53 0.88 25.46
C GLY A 441 -20.35 1.06 26.43
N VAL A 442 -19.64 2.19 26.36
CA VAL A 442 -18.47 2.47 27.21
C VAL A 442 -18.82 2.74 28.67
N SER A 443 -19.92 3.44 28.92
CA SER A 443 -20.39 3.69 30.29
C SER A 443 -21.90 3.49 30.36
N PRO A 444 -22.34 2.24 30.58
CA PRO A 444 -23.74 1.93 30.55
C PRO A 444 -24.58 2.50 31.71
N SER A 445 -23.98 2.74 32.87
CA SER A 445 -24.66 3.33 34.04
C SER A 445 -24.81 4.85 33.96
N ALA A 446 -24.06 5.54 33.10
CA ALA A 446 -24.13 6.99 32.98
C ALA A 446 -25.44 7.46 32.33
N ASP A 447 -26.03 8.56 32.84
CA ASP A 447 -27.34 9.11 32.43
C ASP A 447 -27.54 9.09 30.90
N PRO A 448 -28.48 8.31 30.34
CA PRO A 448 -28.60 8.13 28.90
C PRO A 448 -29.18 9.36 28.19
N LYS A 449 -29.78 10.32 28.90
CA LYS A 449 -30.50 11.46 28.28
C LYS A 449 -29.70 12.20 27.20
N PRO A 450 -28.42 12.57 27.39
CA PRO A 450 -27.66 13.28 26.36
C PRO A 450 -27.48 12.46 25.08
N LEU A 451 -27.31 11.14 25.19
CA LEU A 451 -27.17 10.25 24.04
C LEU A 451 -28.50 10.06 23.30
N ILE A 452 -29.61 9.96 24.04
CA ILE A 452 -30.95 9.88 23.46
C ILE A 452 -31.29 11.17 22.71
N ILE A 453 -30.96 12.34 23.28
CA ILE A 453 -31.13 13.63 22.60
C ILE A 453 -30.33 13.66 21.29
N GLY A 454 -29.09 13.14 21.30
CA GLY A 454 -28.30 12.98 20.09
C GLY A 454 -28.95 12.05 19.05
N ALA A 455 -29.48 10.90 19.49
CA ALA A 455 -30.14 9.93 18.62
C ALA A 455 -31.44 10.49 18.01
N ILE A 456 -32.21 11.26 18.79
CA ILE A 456 -33.35 12.04 18.27
C ILE A 456 -32.87 13.03 17.21
N GLY A 457 -31.75 13.71 17.45
CA GLY A 457 -31.12 14.57 16.44
C GLY A 457 -30.82 13.84 15.13
N VAL A 458 -30.26 12.63 15.19
CA VAL A 458 -29.98 11.81 13.98
C VAL A 458 -31.27 11.47 13.23
N LEU A 459 -32.32 11.05 13.95
CA LEU A 459 -33.62 10.75 13.34
C LEU A 459 -34.29 12.01 12.75
N LEU A 460 -34.11 13.16 13.39
CA LEU A 460 -34.59 14.44 12.85
C LEU A 460 -33.81 14.85 11.60
N ILE A 461 -32.51 14.57 11.49
CA ILE A 461 -31.77 14.78 10.23
C ILE A 461 -32.39 13.93 9.12
N ALA A 462 -32.63 12.62 9.36
CA ALA A 462 -33.26 11.75 8.38
C ALA A 462 -34.66 12.26 7.97
N LEU A 463 -35.45 12.72 8.94
CA LEU A 463 -36.78 13.25 8.68
C LEU A 463 -36.74 14.55 7.86
N VAL A 464 -35.82 15.47 8.18
CA VAL A 464 -35.63 16.72 7.44
C VAL A 464 -35.15 16.44 6.03
N ASP A 465 -34.27 15.45 5.84
CA ASP A 465 -33.81 15.02 4.51
C ASP A 465 -34.98 14.53 3.66
N VAL A 466 -35.81 13.63 4.19
CA VAL A 466 -36.97 13.07 3.47
C VAL A 466 -38.05 14.11 3.16
N VAL A 467 -38.28 15.07 4.05
CA VAL A 467 -39.47 15.96 3.97
C VAL A 467 -39.15 17.35 3.43
N ALA A 468 -37.97 17.88 3.71
CA ALA A 468 -37.65 19.30 3.49
C ALA A 468 -36.43 19.53 2.57
N ILE A 469 -35.61 18.51 2.30
CA ILE A 469 -34.47 18.63 1.39
C ILE A 469 -34.87 18.01 0.06
N ALA A 470 -35.05 18.86 -0.95
CA ALA A 470 -35.19 18.44 -2.33
C ALA A 470 -33.80 18.33 -2.98
N PRO A 471 -33.63 17.55 -4.06
CA PRO A 471 -32.38 17.47 -4.82
C PRO A 471 -31.90 18.83 -5.39
N THR A 472 -32.80 19.82 -5.46
CA THR A 472 -32.53 21.18 -5.93
C THR A 472 -32.24 22.18 -4.81
N THR A 473 -32.34 21.78 -3.54
CA THR A 473 -32.07 22.65 -2.39
C THR A 473 -30.58 23.03 -2.37
N SER A 474 -30.27 24.32 -2.21
CA SER A 474 -28.87 24.76 -2.16
C SER A 474 -28.16 24.16 -0.93
N PRO A 475 -26.82 23.94 -1.00
CA PRO A 475 -26.05 23.51 0.17
C PRO A 475 -26.20 24.45 1.37
N GLY A 476 -26.32 25.77 1.14
CA GLY A 476 -26.56 26.74 2.21
C GLY A 476 -27.90 26.56 2.91
N VAL A 477 -28.98 26.40 2.15
CA VAL A 477 -30.33 26.14 2.70
C VAL A 477 -30.37 24.78 3.41
N THR A 478 -29.72 23.76 2.85
CA THR A 478 -29.59 22.43 3.47
C THR A 478 -28.95 22.53 4.85
N VAL A 479 -27.83 23.25 4.98
CA VAL A 479 -27.16 23.49 6.27
C VAL A 479 -28.09 24.20 7.27
N LEU A 480 -28.89 25.17 6.82
CA LEU A 480 -29.84 25.87 7.69
C LEU A 480 -30.97 24.95 8.17
N LEU A 481 -31.54 24.14 7.28
CA LEU A 481 -32.63 23.21 7.61
C LEU A 481 -32.19 22.15 8.64
N ILE A 482 -30.96 21.65 8.52
CA ILE A 482 -30.42 20.63 9.43
C ILE A 482 -29.69 21.21 10.64
N ALA A 483 -29.56 22.53 10.77
CA ALA A 483 -28.74 23.16 11.82
C ALA A 483 -29.18 22.74 13.23
N LEU A 484 -30.49 22.80 13.52
CA LEU A 484 -31.04 22.44 14.84
C LEU A 484 -30.91 20.94 15.13
N PRO A 485 -31.31 20.02 14.23
CA PRO A 485 -31.02 18.59 14.38
C PRO A 485 -29.53 18.31 14.59
N THR A 486 -28.65 18.96 13.84
CA THR A 486 -27.19 18.80 13.94
C THR A 486 -26.66 19.27 15.30
N LEU A 487 -27.18 20.37 15.87
CA LEU A 487 -26.82 20.80 17.22
C LEU A 487 -27.20 19.77 18.29
N LEU A 488 -28.35 19.11 18.16
CA LEU A 488 -28.76 18.02 19.06
C LEU A 488 -27.82 16.81 18.93
N VAL A 489 -27.46 16.44 17.70
CA VAL A 489 -26.44 15.41 17.42
C VAL A 489 -25.11 15.77 18.07
N LEU A 490 -24.60 16.99 17.85
CA LEU A 490 -23.34 17.46 18.42
C LEU A 490 -23.36 17.47 19.96
N TYR A 491 -24.49 17.82 20.57
CA TYR A 491 -24.67 17.73 22.03
C TYR A 491 -24.52 16.29 22.52
N GLY A 492 -25.18 15.32 21.86
CA GLY A 492 -25.05 13.91 22.17
C GLY A 492 -23.65 13.36 21.91
N CYS A 493 -23.05 13.69 20.77
CA CYS A 493 -21.69 13.29 20.40
C CYS A 493 -20.64 13.87 21.36
N LYS A 494 -20.82 15.09 21.87
CA LYS A 494 -19.95 15.66 22.91
C LYS A 494 -20.01 14.84 24.20
N ALA A 495 -21.21 14.43 24.62
CA ALA A 495 -21.37 13.57 25.80
C ALA A 495 -20.80 12.16 25.56
N ALA A 496 -21.00 11.58 24.37
CA ALA A 496 -20.42 10.32 23.97
C ALA A 496 -18.89 10.37 23.98
N ALA A 497 -18.29 11.38 23.34
CA ALA A 497 -16.84 11.59 23.31
C ALA A 497 -16.25 11.74 24.71
N ALA A 498 -16.94 12.45 25.61
CA ALA A 498 -16.52 12.57 27.00
C ALA A 498 -16.54 11.23 27.77
N ARG A 499 -17.45 10.31 27.44
CA ARG A 499 -17.46 8.94 27.99
C ARG A 499 -16.33 8.11 27.39
N CYS A 500 -16.18 8.13 26.08
CA CYS A 500 -15.11 7.44 25.35
C CYS A 500 -13.72 7.86 25.83
N ALA A 501 -13.50 9.15 26.11
CA ALA A 501 -12.23 9.67 26.61
C ALA A 501 -11.83 9.16 28.00
N LYS A 502 -12.79 8.65 28.80
CA LYS A 502 -12.50 8.01 30.10
C LYS A 502 -12.04 6.57 29.95
N ASN A 503 -12.33 5.92 28.82
CA ASN A 503 -11.93 4.56 28.55
C ASN A 503 -10.51 4.55 27.98
N ASP A 504 -9.59 3.91 28.70
CA ASP A 504 -8.18 3.83 28.32
C ASP A 504 -7.98 3.19 26.94
N LEU A 505 -8.74 2.14 26.61
CA LEU A 505 -8.64 1.46 25.32
C LEU A 505 -8.97 2.40 24.17
N ILE A 506 -10.12 3.08 24.24
CA ILE A 506 -10.54 3.98 23.17
C ILE A 506 -9.61 5.18 23.10
N ARG A 507 -9.24 5.76 24.24
CA ARG A 507 -8.35 6.93 24.29
C ARG A 507 -6.99 6.67 23.63
N VAL A 508 -6.45 5.46 23.76
CA VAL A 508 -5.10 5.12 23.26
C VAL A 508 -5.13 4.56 21.83
N VAL A 509 -6.12 3.73 21.49
CA VAL A 509 -6.17 2.99 20.21
C VAL A 509 -6.85 3.78 19.11
N PHE A 510 -7.91 4.50 19.47
CA PHE A 510 -8.77 5.14 18.47
C PHE A 510 -8.05 6.24 17.68
N PRO A 511 -7.22 7.13 18.26
CA PRO A 511 -6.60 8.19 17.48
C PRO A 511 -5.65 7.68 16.37
N PRO A 512 -4.71 6.74 16.62
CA PRO A 512 -3.92 6.14 15.55
C PRO A 512 -4.76 5.40 14.51
N LEU A 513 -5.82 4.70 14.94
CA LEU A 513 -6.74 4.00 14.03
C LEU A 513 -7.45 4.99 13.10
N VAL A 514 -7.99 6.09 13.63
CA VAL A 514 -8.63 7.15 12.82
C VAL A 514 -7.65 7.74 11.84
N LEU A 515 -6.38 7.94 12.23
CA LEU A 515 -5.35 8.43 11.32
C LEU A 515 -5.08 7.43 10.18
N ILE A 516 -4.91 6.14 10.50
CA ILE A 516 -4.72 5.08 9.49
C ILE A 516 -5.93 5.01 8.55
N VAL A 517 -7.15 5.04 9.08
CA VAL A 517 -8.40 5.01 8.29
C VAL A 517 -8.55 6.27 7.45
N ALA A 518 -8.16 7.45 7.95
CA ALA A 518 -8.21 8.69 7.16
C ALA A 518 -7.22 8.63 5.98
N VAL A 519 -6.01 8.16 6.24
CA VAL A 519 -4.97 8.03 5.20
C VAL A 519 -5.36 6.96 4.19
N LEU A 520 -5.63 5.73 4.64
CA LEU A 520 -6.06 4.64 3.77
C LEU A 520 -7.37 4.98 3.07
N GLY A 521 -8.39 5.47 3.76
CA GLY A 521 -9.66 5.86 3.15
C GLY A 521 -9.51 6.91 2.06
N SER A 522 -8.60 7.88 2.20
CA SER A 522 -8.32 8.85 1.14
C SER A 522 -7.63 8.26 -0.08
N ILE A 523 -6.85 7.19 0.08
CA ILE A 523 -6.20 6.45 -1.02
C ILE A 523 -7.18 5.46 -1.65
N LEU A 524 -7.84 4.64 -0.83
CA LEU A 524 -8.75 3.58 -1.24
C LEU A 524 -10.03 4.13 -1.88
N GLY A 525 -10.47 5.32 -1.47
CA GLY A 525 -11.62 6.00 -2.05
C GLY A 525 -11.28 6.89 -3.25
N GLY A 526 -10.06 6.81 -3.79
CA GLY A 526 -9.64 7.61 -4.95
C GLY A 526 -9.59 9.13 -4.73
N ILE A 527 -9.70 9.58 -3.47
CA ILE A 527 -9.82 11.02 -3.15
C ILE A 527 -8.46 11.72 -3.36
N THR A 528 -7.37 11.09 -2.92
CA THR A 528 -6.02 11.64 -3.07
C THR A 528 -5.00 10.57 -3.40
N ASN A 529 -3.95 10.97 -4.11
CA ASN A 529 -2.77 10.12 -4.36
C ASN A 529 -2.05 9.77 -3.04
N PRO A 530 -1.18 8.74 -3.03
CA PRO A 530 -0.46 8.31 -1.83
C PRO A 530 0.34 9.43 -1.13
N THR A 531 0.86 10.40 -1.89
CA THR A 531 1.71 11.47 -1.35
C THR A 531 0.94 12.50 -0.51
N PRO A 532 -0.15 13.13 -0.99
CA PRO A 532 -1.02 13.93 -0.14
C PRO A 532 -1.60 13.15 1.06
N ALA A 533 -1.98 11.89 0.85
CA ALA A 533 -2.48 11.04 1.92
C ALA A 533 -1.43 10.80 3.01
N ALA A 534 -0.18 10.53 2.61
CA ALA A 534 0.95 10.38 3.54
C ALA A 534 1.23 11.69 4.29
N ALA A 535 1.12 12.85 3.64
CA ALA A 535 1.28 14.16 4.28
C ALA A 535 0.19 14.43 5.33
N LEU A 536 -1.08 14.07 5.04
CA LEU A 536 -2.16 14.09 6.02
C LEU A 536 -1.83 13.19 7.23
N GLY A 537 -1.30 12.00 6.96
CA GLY A 537 -0.82 11.06 7.98
C GLY A 537 0.27 11.66 8.87
N ALA A 538 1.34 12.19 8.27
CA ALA A 538 2.44 12.83 8.98
C ALA A 538 1.98 14.04 9.82
N GLY A 539 1.14 14.90 9.25
CA GLY A 539 0.55 16.04 9.95
C GLY A 539 -0.30 15.60 11.15
N GLY A 540 -1.17 14.60 10.95
CA GLY A 540 -2.00 14.03 12.01
C GLY A 540 -1.16 13.36 13.11
N ALA A 541 -0.07 12.67 12.78
CA ALA A 541 0.84 12.09 13.75
C ALA A 541 1.58 13.17 14.57
N ILE A 542 2.02 14.26 13.93
CA ILE A 542 2.61 15.43 14.61
C ILE A 542 1.61 16.03 15.60
N MET A 543 0.37 16.24 15.16
CA MET A 543 -0.69 16.78 16.02
C MET A 543 -1.00 15.83 17.19
N LEU A 544 -1.14 14.53 16.94
CA LEU A 544 -1.40 13.54 17.98
C LEU A 544 -0.26 13.46 19.01
N ALA A 545 0.99 13.43 18.53
CA ALA A 545 2.16 13.46 19.38
C ALA A 545 2.25 14.76 20.21
N ALA A 546 1.94 15.91 19.61
CA ALA A 546 1.92 17.19 20.31
C ALA A 546 0.83 17.25 21.39
N TYR A 547 -0.37 16.76 21.07
CA TYR A 547 -1.47 16.66 22.03
C TYR A 547 -1.06 15.86 23.26
N ARG A 548 -0.49 14.67 23.03
CA ARG A 548 0.01 13.83 24.12
C ARG A 548 1.11 14.51 24.92
N LYS A 549 2.10 15.10 24.23
CA LYS A 549 3.21 15.79 24.90
C LYS A 549 2.74 16.94 25.78
N LEU A 550 1.68 17.65 25.39
CA LEU A 550 1.04 18.68 26.23
C LEU A 550 0.39 18.07 27.47
N GLN A 551 -0.30 16.95 27.34
CA GLN A 551 -0.89 16.24 28.48
C GLN A 551 0.16 15.75 29.47
N ASP A 552 1.27 15.18 28.98
CA ASP A 552 2.41 14.77 29.82
C ASP A 552 3.02 15.94 30.60
N GLN A 553 2.90 17.17 30.08
CA GLN A 553 3.36 18.40 30.72
C GLN A 553 2.28 19.11 31.58
N GLY A 554 1.09 18.51 31.74
CA GLY A 554 -0.03 19.12 32.46
C GLY A 554 -0.61 20.36 31.75
N LYS A 555 -0.34 20.55 30.46
CA LYS A 555 -0.81 21.68 29.66
C LYS A 555 -2.08 21.33 28.88
N SER A 556 -2.83 22.37 28.52
CA SER A 556 -4.06 22.24 27.72
C SER A 556 -3.75 21.87 26.27
N GLY A 557 -4.24 20.72 25.81
CA GLY A 557 -4.20 20.29 24.41
C GLY A 557 -5.28 20.92 23.50
N LYS A 558 -6.04 21.92 23.99
CA LYS A 558 -7.20 22.49 23.28
C LYS A 558 -6.85 23.03 21.89
N ILE A 559 -5.69 23.68 21.73
CA ILE A 559 -5.27 24.24 20.43
C ILE A 559 -5.17 23.13 19.38
N ILE A 560 -4.59 21.98 19.73
CA ILE A 560 -4.45 20.85 18.82
C ILE A 560 -5.81 20.22 18.49
N ILE A 561 -6.72 20.10 19.49
CA ILE A 561 -8.08 19.59 19.26
C ILE A 561 -8.82 20.51 18.29
N TRP A 562 -8.80 21.83 18.52
CA TRP A 562 -9.46 22.78 17.63
C TRP A 562 -8.85 22.80 16.24
N ALA A 563 -7.53 22.59 16.11
CA ALA A 563 -6.88 22.52 14.82
C ALA A 563 -7.27 21.26 14.06
N THR A 564 -7.39 20.12 14.76
CA THR A 564 -7.88 18.86 14.17
C THR A 564 -9.33 19.03 13.73
N PHE A 565 -10.14 19.72 14.54
CA PHE A 565 -11.52 20.05 14.19
C PHE A 565 -11.61 21.00 12.99
N ALA A 566 -10.68 21.95 12.86
CA ALA A 566 -10.60 22.85 11.72
C ALA A 566 -10.26 22.09 10.42
N VAL A 567 -9.41 21.06 10.47
CA VAL A 567 -9.20 20.15 9.32
C VAL A 567 -10.50 19.48 8.91
N ALA A 568 -11.26 18.95 9.87
CA ALA A 568 -12.56 18.32 9.60
C ALA A 568 -13.56 19.32 8.99
N ILE A 569 -13.63 20.56 9.50
CA ILE A 569 -14.46 21.63 8.92
C ILE A 569 -14.02 21.92 7.48
N CYS A 570 -12.72 22.06 7.23
CA CYS A 570 -12.19 22.36 5.91
C CYS A 570 -12.58 21.28 4.89
N ILE A 571 -12.46 19.99 5.27
CA ILE A 571 -12.87 18.86 4.41
C ILE A 571 -14.39 18.87 4.20
N LEU A 572 -15.18 19.03 5.26
CA LEU A 572 -16.64 19.04 5.16
C LEU A 572 -17.14 20.18 4.26
N VAL A 573 -16.60 21.39 4.41
CA VAL A 573 -17.00 22.53 3.59
C VAL A 573 -16.53 22.32 2.14
N GLY A 574 -15.31 21.82 1.92
CA GLY A 574 -14.79 21.55 0.57
C GLY A 574 -15.50 20.43 -0.19
N VAL A 575 -16.09 19.46 0.51
CA VAL A 575 -16.89 18.39 -0.13
C VAL A 575 -18.30 18.86 -0.47
N ASN A 576 -18.89 19.78 0.31
CA ASN A 576 -20.29 20.17 0.15
C ASN A 576 -20.49 21.47 -0.65
N PHE A 577 -19.47 22.34 -0.73
CA PHE A 577 -19.56 23.63 -1.40
C PHE A 577 -18.50 23.73 -2.49
N ASP A 578 -18.86 24.31 -3.64
CA ASP A 578 -17.87 24.74 -4.63
C ASP A 578 -17.09 25.92 -4.05
N LEU A 579 -15.76 25.81 -3.98
CA LEU A 579 -14.88 26.84 -3.42
C LEU A 579 -14.22 27.69 -4.51
N ARG A 580 -14.57 27.48 -5.78
CA ARG A 580 -14.02 28.24 -6.91
C ARG A 580 -14.67 29.63 -6.96
N ILE A 581 -13.90 30.64 -6.61
CA ILE A 581 -14.34 32.05 -6.58
C ILE A 581 -13.79 32.90 -7.74
N ASN A 582 -12.81 32.38 -8.50
CA ASN A 582 -12.16 33.10 -9.58
C ASN A 582 -12.73 32.64 -10.94
N GLY A 583 -13.21 33.58 -11.76
CA GLY A 583 -13.57 33.32 -13.17
C GLY A 583 -15.05 33.03 -13.46
N GLN A 584 -15.96 33.15 -12.48
CA GLN A 584 -17.40 33.07 -12.71
C GLN A 584 -18.04 34.47 -12.58
N GLU A 585 -18.76 34.92 -13.61
CA GLU A 585 -19.64 36.08 -13.49
C GLU A 585 -20.84 35.70 -12.61
N GLY A 586 -21.00 36.35 -11.45
CA GLY A 586 -22.13 36.11 -10.53
C GLY A 586 -21.90 35.06 -9.43
N VAL A 587 -20.74 35.07 -8.76
CA VAL A 587 -20.47 34.19 -7.59
C VAL A 587 -21.52 34.42 -6.49
N SER A 588 -22.16 33.33 -6.04
CA SER A 588 -23.19 33.39 -4.99
C SER A 588 -22.61 33.80 -3.62
N ALA A 589 -23.40 34.47 -2.79
CA ALA A 589 -23.00 34.82 -1.42
C ALA A 589 -22.70 33.58 -0.56
N GLU A 590 -23.38 32.45 -0.81
CA GLU A 590 -23.13 31.18 -0.14
C GLU A 590 -21.72 30.66 -0.41
N THR A 591 -21.29 30.68 -1.68
CA THR A 591 -19.94 30.27 -2.13
C THR A 591 -18.85 31.11 -1.46
N VAL A 592 -19.05 32.43 -1.36
CA VAL A 592 -18.09 33.34 -0.71
C VAL A 592 -17.97 33.07 0.78
N ILE A 593 -19.10 32.83 1.47
CA ILE A 593 -19.10 32.49 2.90
C ILE A 593 -18.43 31.14 3.13
N ALA A 594 -18.76 30.13 2.32
CA ALA A 594 -18.17 28.80 2.40
C ALA A 594 -16.65 28.84 2.18
N PHE A 595 -16.18 29.59 1.17
CA PHE A 595 -14.76 29.85 0.97
C PHE A 595 -14.12 30.51 2.18
N GLY A 596 -14.74 31.55 2.75
CA GLY A 596 -14.24 32.22 3.95
C GLY A 596 -14.10 31.30 5.16
N VAL A 597 -15.09 30.42 5.39
CA VAL A 597 -15.07 29.42 6.47
C VAL A 597 -13.98 28.38 6.23
N ALA A 598 -13.90 27.82 5.01
CA ALA A 598 -12.89 26.83 4.65
C ALA A 598 -11.47 27.41 4.75
N TYR A 599 -11.27 28.63 4.25
CA TYR A 599 -9.98 29.33 4.30
C TYR A 599 -9.56 29.67 5.74
N GLY A 600 -10.49 30.15 6.57
CA GLY A 600 -10.24 30.39 8.00
C GLY A 600 -9.88 29.10 8.75
N ALA A 601 -10.61 28.01 8.47
CA ALA A 601 -10.33 26.69 9.03
C ALA A 601 -8.96 26.15 8.58
N TYR A 602 -8.61 26.33 7.30
CA TYR A 602 -7.31 25.98 6.74
C TYR A 602 -6.16 26.73 7.43
N ILE A 603 -6.26 28.05 7.59
CA ILE A 603 -5.25 28.85 8.30
C ILE A 603 -5.11 28.38 9.75
N PHE A 604 -6.22 28.11 10.44
CA PHE A 604 -6.19 27.64 11.82
C PHE A 604 -5.59 26.23 11.95
N ALA A 605 -5.87 25.34 11.00
CA ALA A 605 -5.24 24.03 10.92
C ALA A 605 -3.72 24.13 10.72
N LEU A 606 -3.27 25.00 9.79
CA LEU A 606 -1.86 25.27 9.55
C LEU A 606 -1.16 25.84 10.80
N PHE A 607 -1.79 26.81 11.48
CA PHE A 607 -1.31 27.33 12.75
C PHE A 607 -1.18 26.22 13.80
N GLY A 608 -2.18 25.35 13.91
CA GLY A 608 -2.15 24.22 14.83
C GLY A 608 -1.04 23.22 14.53
N LEU A 609 -0.76 22.96 13.25
CA LEU A 609 0.35 22.10 12.83
C LEU A 609 1.71 22.72 13.21
N ILE A 610 1.91 24.01 12.90
CA ILE A 610 3.14 24.75 13.27
C ILE A 610 3.30 24.78 14.80
N TYR A 611 2.22 25.02 15.53
CA TYR A 611 2.21 24.95 16.99
C TYR A 611 2.56 23.55 17.50
N GLY A 612 2.04 22.49 16.86
CA GLY A 612 2.40 21.10 17.14
C GLY A 612 3.90 20.84 16.95
N CYS A 613 4.47 21.29 15.83
CA CYS A 613 5.91 21.23 15.58
C CYS A 613 6.71 21.96 16.68
N TRP A 614 6.30 23.16 17.06
CA TRP A 614 6.94 23.93 18.14
C TRP A 614 6.89 23.20 19.49
N VAL A 615 5.74 22.63 19.85
CA VAL A 615 5.56 21.84 21.07
C VAL A 615 6.49 20.62 21.08
N LEU A 616 6.57 19.89 19.97
CA LEU A 616 7.44 18.71 19.85
C LEU A 616 8.92 19.07 19.84
N PHE A 617 9.28 20.20 19.21
CA PHE A 617 10.64 20.72 19.21
C PHE A 617 11.09 21.10 20.62
N LYS A 618 10.32 21.95 21.32
CA LYS A 618 10.57 22.31 22.72
C LYS A 618 10.51 21.09 23.65
N GLY A 619 9.70 20.09 23.28
CA GLY A 619 9.57 18.82 23.99
C GLY A 619 10.70 17.82 23.77
N GLY A 620 11.66 18.11 22.90
CA GLY A 620 12.79 17.23 22.56
C GLY A 620 12.42 16.01 21.70
N VAL A 621 11.22 15.97 21.15
CA VAL A 621 10.71 14.84 20.35
C VAL A 621 10.92 15.07 18.85
N LEU A 622 10.80 16.30 18.36
CA LEU A 622 10.90 16.57 16.91
C LEU A 622 12.31 16.34 16.36
N THR A 623 13.35 16.73 17.10
CA THR A 623 14.75 16.56 16.67
C THR A 623 15.14 15.10 16.36
N PRO A 624 14.89 14.11 17.26
CA PRO A 624 15.16 12.71 16.93
C PRO A 624 14.23 12.20 15.81
N VAL A 625 12.97 12.65 15.75
CA VAL A 625 12.05 12.27 14.66
C VAL A 625 12.61 12.69 13.30
N VAL A 626 13.01 13.96 13.14
CA VAL A 626 13.57 14.46 11.87
C VAL A 626 14.89 13.76 11.54
N ARG A 627 15.76 13.52 12.53
CA ARG A 627 17.05 12.85 12.31
C ARG A 627 16.88 11.41 11.84
N GLU A 628 16.03 10.63 12.50
CA GLU A 628 15.77 9.24 12.10
C GLU A 628 15.05 9.17 10.76
N THR A 629 14.09 10.07 10.50
CA THR A 629 13.42 10.19 9.19
C THR A 629 14.42 10.48 8.09
N ALA A 630 15.32 11.44 8.30
CA ALA A 630 16.36 11.79 7.34
C ALA A 630 17.35 10.63 7.12
N LYS A 631 17.70 9.88 8.18
CA LYS A 631 18.59 8.72 8.07
C LYS A 631 17.98 7.59 7.25
N VAL A 632 16.73 7.21 7.53
CA VAL A 632 16.01 6.16 6.78
C VAL A 632 15.80 6.58 5.34
N THR A 633 15.37 7.82 5.10
CA THR A 633 15.15 8.34 3.76
C THR A 633 16.47 8.41 2.97
N SER A 634 17.54 8.93 3.57
CA SER A 634 18.87 8.98 2.93
C SER A 634 19.40 7.59 2.57
N MET A 635 19.15 6.58 3.43
CA MET A 635 19.47 5.19 3.12
C MET A 635 18.71 4.70 1.87
N VAL A 636 17.39 4.90 1.79
CA VAL A 636 16.57 4.50 0.63
C VAL A 636 17.06 5.18 -0.65
N PHE A 637 17.29 6.50 -0.61
CA PHE A 637 17.78 7.27 -1.77
C PHE A 637 19.18 6.82 -2.22
N THR A 638 20.09 6.57 -1.27
CA THR A 638 21.44 6.12 -1.61
C THR A 638 21.43 4.70 -2.18
N ILE A 639 20.58 3.80 -1.66
CA ILE A 639 20.36 2.47 -2.24
C ILE A 639 19.83 2.59 -3.66
N LEU A 640 18.84 3.45 -3.90
CA LEU A 640 18.30 3.68 -5.23
C LEU A 640 19.38 4.15 -6.19
N ILE A 641 20.22 5.13 -5.81
CA ILE A 641 21.34 5.61 -6.64
C ILE A 641 22.35 4.48 -6.90
N GLY A 642 22.80 3.78 -5.85
CA GLY A 642 23.76 2.68 -5.96
C GLY A 642 23.24 1.54 -6.83
N SER A 643 21.96 1.19 -6.71
CA SER A 643 21.31 0.15 -7.52
C SER A 643 21.28 0.51 -9.00
N GLN A 644 21.13 1.79 -9.38
CA GLN A 644 21.18 2.19 -10.78
C GLN A 644 22.58 1.97 -11.38
N LEU A 645 23.64 2.25 -10.62
CA LEU A 645 25.01 1.97 -11.05
C LEU A 645 25.19 0.47 -11.32
N LEU A 646 24.82 -0.37 -10.35
CA LEU A 646 24.95 -1.82 -10.48
C LEU A 646 24.09 -2.38 -11.62
N ASN A 647 22.84 -1.92 -11.74
CA ASN A 647 21.93 -2.37 -12.78
C ASN A 647 22.47 -2.04 -14.18
N LEU A 648 22.99 -0.84 -14.39
CA LEU A 648 23.59 -0.45 -15.67
C LEU A 648 24.86 -1.25 -15.99
N VAL A 649 25.66 -1.61 -14.99
CA VAL A 649 26.80 -2.51 -15.18
C VAL A 649 26.32 -3.88 -15.66
N VAL A 650 25.29 -4.46 -15.03
CA VAL A 650 24.70 -5.74 -15.45
C VAL A 650 24.13 -5.67 -16.88
N ILE A 651 23.47 -4.58 -17.24
CA ILE A 651 23.00 -4.32 -18.61
C ILE A 651 24.18 -4.24 -19.58
N SER A 652 25.28 -3.60 -19.18
CA SER A 652 26.36 -3.25 -20.10
C SER A 652 27.07 -4.43 -20.73
N PHE A 653 27.17 -5.54 -20.00
CA PHE A 653 27.75 -6.80 -20.48
C PHE A 653 26.69 -7.84 -20.88
N GLY A 654 25.40 -7.48 -20.93
CA GLY A 654 24.32 -8.36 -21.36
C GLY A 654 23.75 -9.31 -20.30
N GLY A 655 24.10 -9.12 -19.02
CA GLY A 655 23.66 -9.99 -17.93
C GLY A 655 22.14 -9.99 -17.71
N GLU A 656 21.47 -8.85 -17.88
CA GLU A 656 20.01 -8.76 -17.77
C GLU A 656 19.32 -9.62 -18.85
N HIS A 657 19.71 -9.42 -20.11
CA HIS A 657 19.14 -10.15 -21.23
C HIS A 657 19.38 -11.66 -21.10
N TYR A 658 20.56 -12.06 -20.63
CA TYR A 658 20.89 -13.45 -20.36
C TYR A 658 19.93 -14.10 -19.34
N ILE A 659 19.69 -13.43 -18.21
CA ILE A 659 18.74 -13.91 -17.18
C ILE A 659 17.32 -13.97 -17.74
N GLN A 660 16.89 -12.94 -18.47
CA GLN A 660 15.56 -12.89 -19.07
C GLN A 660 15.36 -13.99 -20.11
N GLN A 661 16.34 -14.24 -20.99
CA GLN A 661 16.30 -15.33 -21.97
C GLN A 661 16.27 -16.70 -21.30
N PHE A 662 17.00 -16.89 -20.20
CA PHE A 662 16.93 -18.11 -19.40
C PHE A 662 15.52 -18.33 -18.85
N LEU A 663 14.91 -17.30 -18.25
CA LEU A 663 13.56 -17.40 -17.71
C LEU A 663 12.50 -17.58 -18.81
N LYS A 664 12.61 -16.88 -19.94
CA LYS A 664 11.72 -17.03 -21.10
C LYS A 664 11.89 -18.37 -21.84
N SER A 665 12.96 -19.12 -21.57
CA SER A 665 13.17 -20.43 -22.20
C SER A 665 12.21 -21.52 -21.70
N PHE A 666 11.61 -21.31 -20.53
CA PHE A 666 10.62 -22.23 -19.98
C PHE A 666 9.23 -21.97 -20.59
N ASP A 667 8.60 -22.99 -21.16
CA ASP A 667 7.28 -22.86 -21.78
C ASP A 667 6.12 -22.62 -20.80
N SER A 668 6.35 -22.75 -19.49
CA SER A 668 5.30 -22.63 -18.48
C SER A 668 5.55 -21.40 -17.59
N GLU A 669 4.67 -20.40 -17.71
CA GLU A 669 4.70 -19.18 -16.90
C GLU A 669 4.69 -19.48 -15.39
N LEU A 670 3.93 -20.49 -14.96
CA LEU A 670 3.90 -20.93 -13.55
C LEU A 670 5.27 -21.43 -13.06
N LYS A 671 6.03 -22.15 -13.90
CA LYS A 671 7.37 -22.61 -13.54
C LYS A 671 8.33 -21.43 -13.42
N VAL A 672 8.26 -20.49 -14.35
CA VAL A 672 9.07 -19.26 -14.32
C VAL A 672 8.79 -18.48 -13.05
N PHE A 673 7.51 -18.25 -12.74
CA PHE A 673 7.11 -17.54 -11.54
C PHE A 673 7.58 -18.25 -10.26
N LEU A 674 7.47 -19.58 -10.18
CA LEU A 674 7.99 -20.35 -9.04
C LEU A 674 9.51 -20.23 -8.90
N ILE A 675 10.27 -20.30 -10.01
CA ILE A 675 11.72 -20.12 -10.00
C ILE A 675 12.07 -18.73 -9.46
N VAL A 676 11.42 -17.68 -9.97
CA VAL A 676 11.63 -16.31 -9.51
C VAL A 676 11.32 -16.19 -8.02
N MET A 677 10.21 -16.76 -7.55
CA MET A 677 9.85 -16.75 -6.13
C MET A 677 10.90 -17.43 -5.25
N VAL A 678 11.44 -18.59 -5.66
CA VAL A 678 12.52 -19.27 -4.93
C VAL A 678 13.80 -18.44 -4.93
N VAL A 679 14.17 -17.83 -6.06
CA VAL A 679 15.35 -16.96 -6.16
C VAL A 679 15.21 -15.74 -5.26
N LEU A 680 14.06 -15.05 -5.29
CA LEU A 680 13.78 -13.90 -4.42
C LEU A 680 13.81 -14.30 -2.94
N PHE A 681 13.31 -15.49 -2.61
CA PHE A 681 13.35 -16.05 -1.26
C PHE A 681 14.78 -16.32 -0.79
N ILE A 682 15.63 -16.91 -1.62
CA ILE A 682 17.03 -17.18 -1.26
C ILE A 682 17.83 -15.87 -1.16
N LEU A 683 17.63 -14.95 -2.10
CA LEU A 683 18.33 -13.67 -2.11
C LEU A 683 17.98 -12.82 -0.89
N GLY A 684 16.74 -12.86 -0.42
CA GLY A 684 16.33 -12.11 0.78
C GLY A 684 16.91 -12.63 2.09
N PHE A 685 17.67 -13.71 2.08
CA PHE A 685 18.48 -14.10 3.23
C PHE A 685 19.66 -13.14 3.41
N VAL A 686 20.18 -12.57 2.33
CA VAL A 686 21.38 -11.74 2.36
C VAL A 686 21.10 -10.29 2.00
N LEU A 687 20.07 -10.04 1.18
CA LEU A 687 19.69 -8.72 0.72
C LEU A 687 18.44 -8.22 1.45
N ASP A 688 18.40 -6.91 1.75
CA ASP A 688 17.19 -6.27 2.26
C ASP A 688 16.11 -6.19 1.15
N PHE A 689 14.84 -6.10 1.52
CA PHE A 689 13.75 -6.01 0.54
C PHE A 689 13.91 -4.80 -0.39
N LEU A 690 14.46 -3.68 0.10
CA LEU A 690 14.75 -2.50 -0.71
C LEU A 690 15.72 -2.83 -1.85
N GLU A 691 16.75 -3.62 -1.54
CA GLU A 691 17.79 -4.00 -2.48
C GLU A 691 17.22 -4.94 -3.54
N ILE A 692 16.39 -5.90 -3.12
CA ILE A 692 15.73 -6.82 -4.04
C ILE A 692 14.78 -6.08 -4.97
N ILE A 693 13.98 -5.15 -4.43
CA ILE A 693 13.04 -4.33 -5.20
C ILE A 693 13.78 -3.49 -6.25
N TYR A 694 14.94 -2.92 -5.95
CA TYR A 694 15.66 -2.06 -6.90
C TYR A 694 16.67 -2.78 -7.79
N ILE A 695 17.14 -3.98 -7.43
CA ILE A 695 18.13 -4.73 -8.21
C ILE A 695 17.46 -5.88 -8.97
N VAL A 696 16.75 -6.75 -8.26
CA VAL A 696 16.27 -8.02 -8.83
C VAL A 696 14.97 -7.83 -9.59
N ILE A 697 14.01 -7.07 -9.04
CA ILE A 697 12.70 -6.86 -9.67
C ILE A 697 12.81 -6.21 -11.06
N PRO A 698 13.69 -5.22 -11.33
CA PRO A 698 13.86 -4.73 -12.70
C PRO A 698 14.40 -5.78 -13.67
N ILE A 699 15.20 -6.74 -13.20
CA ILE A 699 15.78 -7.80 -14.04
C ILE A 699 14.73 -8.87 -14.37
N VAL A 700 13.99 -9.36 -13.36
CA VAL A 700 13.00 -10.45 -13.53
C VAL A 700 11.59 -9.94 -13.87
N GLY A 701 11.32 -8.68 -13.55
CA GLY A 701 10.05 -7.97 -13.69
C GLY A 701 9.44 -8.04 -15.08
N PRO A 702 10.19 -7.69 -16.14
CA PRO A 702 9.68 -7.78 -17.51
C PRO A 702 9.19 -9.18 -17.89
N VAL A 703 9.76 -10.23 -17.28
CA VAL A 703 9.34 -11.62 -17.53
C VAL A 703 8.09 -11.98 -16.72
N ILE A 704 8.01 -11.58 -15.45
CA ILE A 704 6.86 -11.92 -14.58
C ILE A 704 5.62 -11.08 -14.89
N TYR A 705 5.78 -9.80 -15.21
CA TYR A 705 4.68 -8.88 -15.49
C TYR A 705 4.29 -8.83 -16.97
N GLY A 706 5.14 -9.33 -17.87
CA GLY A 706 4.80 -9.54 -19.28
C GLY A 706 3.93 -10.78 -19.52
N GLY A 707 3.84 -11.68 -18.53
CA GLY A 707 3.00 -12.88 -18.60
C GLY A 707 1.50 -12.60 -18.52
N SER A 708 0.72 -13.66 -18.32
CA SER A 708 -0.75 -13.62 -18.24
C SER A 708 -1.30 -13.40 -16.82
N PHE A 709 -0.44 -13.42 -15.79
CA PHE A 709 -0.90 -13.29 -14.40
C PHE A 709 -1.34 -11.88 -14.04
N ASP A 710 -2.38 -11.80 -13.19
CA ASP A 710 -2.83 -10.54 -12.62
C ASP A 710 -1.66 -9.87 -11.86
N PRO A 711 -1.23 -8.65 -12.25
CA PRO A 711 -0.09 -7.99 -11.66
C PRO A 711 -0.28 -7.65 -10.18
N LYS A 712 -1.53 -7.47 -9.72
CA LYS A 712 -1.85 -7.28 -8.30
C LYS A 712 -1.47 -8.53 -7.51
N TRP A 713 -1.88 -9.70 -8.00
CA TRP A 713 -1.57 -10.97 -7.37
C TRP A 713 -0.06 -11.26 -7.36
N VAL A 714 0.62 -11.08 -8.50
CA VAL A 714 2.08 -11.24 -8.63
C VAL A 714 2.82 -10.36 -7.60
N THR A 715 2.44 -9.09 -7.52
CA THR A 715 3.09 -8.12 -6.62
C THR A 715 2.91 -8.49 -5.15
N ILE A 716 1.71 -8.90 -4.75
CA ILE A 716 1.43 -9.30 -3.36
C ILE A 716 2.16 -10.60 -3.00
N MET A 717 2.22 -11.57 -3.93
CA MET A 717 2.99 -12.80 -3.72
C MET A 717 4.47 -12.49 -3.50
N VAL A 718 5.05 -11.60 -4.32
CA VAL A 718 6.43 -11.11 -4.13
C VAL A 718 6.59 -10.46 -2.76
N ALA A 719 5.67 -9.56 -2.35
CA ALA A 719 5.75 -8.87 -1.06
C ALA A 719 5.74 -9.85 0.13
N VAL A 720 4.81 -10.82 0.15
CA VAL A 720 4.73 -11.82 1.23
C VAL A 720 5.95 -12.75 1.21
N ASN A 721 6.49 -13.06 0.04
CA ASN A 721 7.70 -13.87 -0.10
C ASN A 721 8.95 -13.14 0.46
N LEU A 722 9.11 -11.85 0.15
CA LEU A 722 10.17 -11.01 0.72
C LEU A 722 10.05 -10.94 2.25
N GLN A 723 8.83 -10.82 2.77
CA GLN A 723 8.56 -10.88 4.21
C GLN A 723 8.96 -12.22 4.83
N THR A 724 8.68 -13.31 4.13
CA THR A 724 9.00 -14.68 4.58
C THR A 724 10.50 -14.91 4.62
N SER A 725 11.20 -14.48 3.58
CA SER A 725 12.65 -14.51 3.54
C SER A 725 13.27 -13.73 4.70
N PHE A 726 12.73 -12.55 5.03
CA PHE A 726 13.23 -11.68 6.09
C PHE A 726 13.12 -12.31 7.50
N LEU A 727 12.28 -13.32 7.68
CA LEU A 727 12.09 -14.07 8.93
C LEU A 727 12.84 -15.41 8.98
N THR A 728 13.35 -15.90 7.86
CA THR A 728 13.82 -17.30 7.77
C THR A 728 15.27 -17.45 8.23
N PRO A 729 15.58 -18.34 9.20
CA PRO A 729 16.95 -18.68 9.55
C PRO A 729 17.72 -19.32 8.37
N PRO A 730 19.05 -19.17 8.27
CA PRO A 730 19.96 -18.67 9.31
C PRO A 730 20.21 -17.17 9.27
N PHE A 731 19.69 -16.43 8.29
CA PHE A 731 20.06 -15.04 8.06
C PHE A 731 18.95 -13.99 8.24
N GLY A 732 17.70 -14.38 8.50
CA GLY A 732 16.56 -13.45 8.61
C GLY A 732 16.88 -12.19 9.44
N PHE A 733 16.94 -11.04 8.77
CA PHE A 733 17.38 -9.76 9.34
C PHE A 733 16.59 -9.35 10.60
N ALA A 734 15.28 -9.63 10.63
CA ALA A 734 14.45 -9.40 11.80
C ALA A 734 14.98 -10.13 13.04
N LEU A 735 15.53 -11.34 12.87
CA LEU A 735 16.07 -12.15 13.95
C LEU A 735 17.36 -11.53 14.52
N PHE A 736 18.21 -10.97 13.65
CA PHE A 736 19.42 -10.26 14.08
C PHE A 736 19.11 -8.94 14.77
N TYR A 737 18.12 -8.20 14.28
CA TYR A 737 17.64 -6.98 14.93
C TYR A 737 17.11 -7.27 16.33
N LEU A 738 16.29 -8.33 16.47
CA LEU A 738 15.81 -8.78 17.77
C LEU A 738 16.98 -9.23 18.65
N ARG A 739 17.92 -10.00 18.10
CA ARG A 739 19.09 -10.47 18.85
C ARG A 739 19.94 -9.31 19.37
N GLY A 740 20.04 -8.21 18.61
CA GLY A 740 20.78 -7.01 19.00
C GLY A 740 20.23 -6.32 20.26
N VAL A 741 18.95 -6.53 20.58
CA VAL A 741 18.30 -5.95 21.76
C VAL A 741 17.86 -6.98 22.81
N ALA A 742 17.90 -8.27 22.47
CA ALA A 742 17.53 -9.34 23.37
C ALA A 742 18.52 -9.45 24.56
N PRO A 743 18.02 -9.69 25.79
CA PRO A 743 18.87 -9.81 26.95
C PRO A 743 19.67 -11.13 26.90
N LYS A 744 20.72 -11.24 27.72
CA LYS A 744 21.74 -12.31 27.58
C LYS A 744 21.20 -13.72 27.78
N GLU A 745 20.06 -13.85 28.47
CA GLU A 745 19.39 -15.11 28.74
C GLU A 745 18.71 -15.69 27.49
N VAL A 746 18.44 -14.86 26.48
CA VAL A 746 17.83 -15.26 25.21
C VAL A 746 18.93 -15.60 24.20
N THR A 747 19.06 -16.90 23.90
CA THR A 747 20.05 -17.38 22.93
C THR A 747 19.52 -17.26 21.49
N THR A 748 20.42 -17.19 20.51
CA THR A 748 20.06 -17.25 19.08
C THR A 748 19.26 -18.51 18.75
N GLY A 749 19.56 -19.63 19.42
CA GLY A 749 18.80 -20.87 19.29
C GLY A 749 17.33 -20.74 19.73
N HIS A 750 17.05 -19.96 20.78
CA HIS A 750 15.68 -19.67 21.20
C HIS A 750 14.94 -18.85 20.14
N ILE A 751 15.60 -17.85 19.55
CA ILE A 751 15.03 -17.01 18.48
C ILE A 751 14.71 -17.86 17.25
N TYR A 752 15.62 -18.73 16.82
CA TYR A 752 15.44 -19.55 15.62
C TYR A 752 14.34 -20.60 15.79
N ARG A 753 14.26 -21.24 16.96
CA ARG A 753 13.16 -22.16 17.28
C ARG A 753 11.83 -21.42 17.44
N GLY A 754 11.87 -20.21 17.98
CA GLY A 754 10.71 -19.35 18.17
C GLY A 754 10.06 -18.92 16.87
N ILE A 755 10.85 -18.59 15.84
CA ILE A 755 10.32 -18.09 14.57
C ILE A 755 9.84 -19.19 13.62
N LEU A 756 10.40 -20.41 13.71
CA LEU A 756 10.11 -21.49 12.75
C LEU A 756 8.59 -21.75 12.55
N PRO A 757 7.74 -21.76 13.59
CA PRO A 757 6.30 -21.90 13.40
C PRO A 757 5.66 -20.74 12.63
N PHE A 758 6.14 -19.51 12.80
CA PHE A 758 5.65 -18.33 12.08
C PHE A 758 6.08 -18.33 10.61
N VAL A 759 7.30 -18.81 10.31
CA VAL A 759 7.74 -19.05 8.93
C VAL A 759 6.85 -20.11 8.27
N LEU A 760 6.54 -21.21 8.97
CA LEU A 760 5.61 -22.22 8.45
C LEU A 760 4.23 -21.62 8.16
N ILE A 761 3.72 -20.76 9.05
CA ILE A 761 2.45 -20.05 8.84
C ILE A 761 2.51 -19.15 7.61
N GLN A 762 3.63 -18.47 7.35
CA GLN A 762 3.79 -17.66 6.14
C GLN A 762 3.85 -18.50 4.88
N VAL A 763 4.56 -19.63 4.89
CA VAL A 763 4.59 -20.57 3.76
C VAL A 763 3.19 -21.13 3.49
N VAL A 764 2.43 -21.47 4.54
CA VAL A 764 1.02 -21.85 4.41
C VAL A 764 0.19 -20.68 3.87
N GLY A 765 0.42 -19.46 4.36
CA GLY A 765 -0.23 -18.24 3.86
C GLY A 765 0.04 -18.01 2.37
N LEU A 766 1.28 -18.16 1.91
CA LEU A 766 1.65 -18.14 0.49
C LEU A 766 0.94 -19.24 -0.28
N GLY A 767 0.84 -20.45 0.26
CA GLY A 767 0.07 -21.55 -0.33
C GLY A 767 -1.43 -21.24 -0.44
N ILE A 768 -2.01 -20.56 0.55
CA ILE A 768 -3.40 -20.10 0.52
C ILE A 768 -3.59 -19.03 -0.56
N LEU A 769 -2.71 -18.04 -0.65
CA LEU A 769 -2.78 -17.00 -1.69
C LEU A 769 -2.53 -17.55 -3.10
N TRP A 770 -1.71 -18.61 -3.20
CA TRP A 770 -1.48 -19.33 -4.45
C TRP A 770 -2.73 -20.09 -4.91
N THR A 771 -3.41 -20.76 -3.98
CA THR A 771 -4.62 -21.57 -4.29
C THR A 771 -5.88 -20.72 -4.44
N PHE A 772 -5.95 -19.58 -3.74
CA PHE A 772 -7.09 -18.67 -3.77
C PHE A 772 -6.65 -17.23 -4.13
N PRO A 773 -6.34 -16.94 -5.41
CA PRO A 773 -5.98 -15.60 -5.87
C PRO A 773 -7.05 -14.53 -5.57
N SER A 774 -8.32 -14.96 -5.44
CA SER A 774 -9.46 -14.11 -5.11
C SER A 774 -9.29 -13.34 -3.80
N ILE A 775 -8.50 -13.84 -2.85
CA ILE A 775 -8.19 -13.13 -1.60
C ILE A 775 -7.49 -11.79 -1.89
N VAL A 776 -6.67 -11.75 -2.94
CA VAL A 776 -5.94 -10.54 -3.35
C VAL A 776 -6.81 -9.64 -4.24
N THR A 777 -7.65 -10.22 -5.09
CA THR A 777 -8.39 -9.46 -6.12
C THR A 777 -9.78 -8.97 -5.67
N ILE A 778 -10.36 -9.53 -4.60
CA ILE A 778 -11.73 -9.20 -4.17
C ILE A 778 -11.90 -7.75 -3.70
N VAL A 779 -10.97 -7.23 -2.90
CA VAL A 779 -11.08 -5.85 -2.37
C VAL A 779 -10.97 -4.82 -3.50
N PRO A 780 -9.98 -4.92 -4.42
CA PRO A 780 -9.96 -4.08 -5.61
C PRO A 780 -11.21 -4.19 -6.49
N ALA A 781 -11.77 -5.39 -6.65
CA ALA A 781 -12.97 -5.60 -7.48
C ALA A 781 -14.24 -4.98 -6.87
N LEU A 782 -14.34 -4.91 -5.53
CA LEU A 782 -15.48 -4.31 -4.82
C LEU A 782 -15.40 -2.79 -4.73
N ILE A 783 -14.20 -2.22 -4.85
CA ILE A 783 -13.95 -0.77 -4.81
C ILE A 783 -13.21 -0.36 -6.09
N PRO A 784 -13.88 -0.46 -7.27
CA PRO A 784 -13.27 -0.02 -8.52
C PRO A 784 -13.01 1.49 -8.46
N ASN A 785 -11.80 1.89 -8.86
CA ASN A 785 -11.36 3.28 -8.93
C ASN A 785 -11.91 4.00 -10.15
#